data_AF-A0A1H0G2S0-F1
#
_entry.id   AF-A0A1H0G2S0-F1
#
_cell.length_a   1.000
_cell.length_b   1.000
_cell.length_c   1.000
_cell.angle_alpha   90.00
_cell.angle_beta   90.00
_cell.angle_gamma   90.00
#
_symmetry.space_group_name_H-M   'P 1'
#
loop_
_entity.id
_entity.type
_entity.pdbx_description
1 polymer ?
#
loop_
_entity_poly.entity_id
_entity_poly.type
_entity_poly.pdbx_seq_one_letter_code
_entity_poly.pdbx_strand_id
1 'polypeptide(L)'
;MSLLALVGFFSAWHLFQNRAEIASGAFFTPIGLKNWLNFLTFLIGFLFLWRVLHQLYVKSLGVSVKSISLKDVEMSTNEADKESILNRHLDEIIYFFQSTKYDLVIIEDLDRFEEPAIFVTLREINGLINANNRVTRRVRFLYALRDDMFVNKDRTKFFEFIVPVVPIINASNSIDKVLVEGKRLELDTRLNPQFLREVSRYLSDLRLIKNIFNEYAIYIDNLEQEEKGVLDPNKLVAVLIYKNVMPDDFESLHQQKGKIAAILQRYDECVASIEMDHKAAIREIEAEIAEAEEQHPRDLKELRRVYAMAILDRLQNNHSIVRIRNVDIQPQKLTDHELLEEIIETSIVQQRSIQGHQRELDLSTLQKDVDTRRSYKERKELIQRKSSEHREGAARRIQKQKDQIASLRRSKFSTIIQACSDNLEDDLAALGENRDLIQYLLFEGFLDDTYYQYISLFHSGRLSPSDNKFLIQIRGFKTPDPDFQIDNPAEVVAGMREEDFERGYVLNRHLIDHMLENVSEHKGRLEQAMKFIARNFEGSQEFFESFYTNGRQISQLMNELAKHSPGVADLAVKAPNAPYHIAHLVNFLPPKMLTDTINRTGTVSGYLNEGLVDVLNTGIDLELGRLEALGVQVVSLADIADHHAAAKFVVENALYRISYDNIRHVIALSADATTLAGLETHNFSTIRELGPQHLQDHIEQNFGTYLTDVVLPLEENTHESKDAIVLVLKRDDVDESVLTEFLVKQDAVFESLDEVPTRFYSTLIEHNMVEPKWENLIRYTSLEKYSGDLLTAFMQDGSNKQALLADHYENNKDSLALSRFILKNEEFSDAELRDYLNIVPVTFTNFPEKENASRRQILVEEGVIGFNDDTFGAASKEDELLIALLVQHIGAFLEKKSDYLVEDRILAALLEEEISEAQKLEIARGINASTVATDPQIAAIVGPVLDRSDVAFKDFDFEYIKSVIINSSPTRVKISLLNKCQSFMSEDQVRLVIAGLPAPYSTIAEFWVYPRIKNTEQNQVLAEWLEERGIISSWSKTLLGDIRINTFRRARGES
;
A
#
# COMPACT_ATOMS: atom_id res chain seq x y z
N MET A 1 -0.90 77.95 59.45
CA MET A 1 0.22 78.53 58.65
C MET A 1 1.39 77.57 58.73
N SER A 2 2.01 77.20 57.60
CA SER A 2 3.18 76.31 57.63
C SER A 2 4.37 77.02 58.27
N LEU A 3 5.29 76.26 58.87
CA LEU A 3 6.53 76.79 59.46
C LEU A 3 7.30 77.69 58.48
N LEU A 4 7.29 77.32 57.19
CA LEU A 4 7.90 78.09 56.09
C LEU A 4 7.26 79.46 55.88
N ALA A 5 5.93 79.59 56.04
CA ALA A 5 5.24 80.88 55.91
C ALA A 5 5.57 81.82 57.08
N LEU A 6 5.71 81.29 58.29
CA LEU A 6 6.14 82.06 59.47
C LEU A 6 7.59 82.56 59.31
N VAL A 7 8.50 81.69 58.86
CA VAL A 7 9.91 82.05 58.59
C VAL A 7 10.01 83.08 57.45
N GLY A 8 9.20 82.93 56.40
CA GLY A 8 9.13 83.89 55.30
C GLY A 8 8.60 85.26 55.73
N PHE A 9 7.53 85.30 56.54
CA PHE A 9 6.96 86.54 57.06
C PHE A 9 7.91 87.25 58.03
N PHE A 10 8.59 86.50 58.90
CA PHE A 10 9.61 87.04 59.79
C PHE A 10 10.81 87.61 59.00
N SER A 11 11.26 86.91 57.96
CA SER A 11 12.35 87.38 57.09
C SER A 11 11.95 88.65 56.34
N ALA A 12 10.74 88.72 55.78
CA ALA A 12 10.22 89.93 55.12
C ALA A 12 10.06 91.11 56.10
N TRP A 13 9.58 90.85 57.32
CA TRP A 13 9.50 91.85 58.38
C TRP A 13 10.89 92.39 58.78
N HIS A 14 11.86 91.48 58.96
CA HIS A 14 13.25 91.83 59.27
C HIS A 14 13.89 92.69 58.17
N LEU A 15 13.64 92.36 56.90
CA LEU A 15 14.09 93.18 55.77
C LEU A 15 13.44 94.57 55.75
N PHE A 16 12.14 94.66 56.07
CA PHE A 16 11.43 95.93 56.10
C PHE A 16 11.91 96.87 57.22
N GLN A 17 12.26 96.33 58.39
CA GLN A 17 12.85 97.09 59.50
C GLN A 17 14.23 97.63 59.12
N ASN A 18 15.04 96.84 58.41
CA ASN A 18 16.39 97.21 57.99
C ASN A 18 16.45 97.88 56.60
N ARG A 19 15.34 98.40 56.09
CA ARG A 19 15.25 99.00 54.73
C ARG A 19 16.26 100.11 54.46
N ALA A 20 16.59 100.91 55.48
CA ALA A 20 17.57 102.00 55.37
C ALA A 20 19.01 101.46 55.21
N GLU A 21 19.33 100.34 55.87
CA GLU A 21 20.62 99.66 55.76
C GLU A 21 20.75 98.86 54.45
N ILE A 22 19.64 98.31 53.94
CA ILE A 22 19.59 97.66 52.63
C ILE A 22 19.82 98.71 51.53
N ALA A 23 19.16 99.87 51.61
CA ALA A 23 19.29 100.94 50.63
C ALA A 23 20.68 101.61 50.63
N SER A 24 21.35 101.68 51.79
CA SER A 24 22.71 102.20 51.91
C SER A 24 23.80 101.15 51.63
N GLY A 25 23.42 99.88 51.43
CA GLY A 25 24.34 98.76 51.21
C GLY A 25 25.02 98.22 52.49
N ALA A 26 24.84 98.89 53.63
CA ALA A 26 25.42 98.49 54.91
C ALA A 26 24.98 97.10 55.37
N PHE A 27 23.74 96.69 55.01
CA PHE A 27 23.18 95.38 55.32
C PHE A 27 24.02 94.20 54.77
N PHE A 28 24.77 94.43 53.68
CA PHE A 28 25.56 93.40 53.01
C PHE A 28 27.06 93.45 53.37
N THR A 29 27.48 94.37 54.26
CA THR A 29 28.91 94.55 54.62
C THR A 29 29.24 94.09 56.06
N PRO A 30 30.39 93.43 56.30
CA PRO A 30 31.34 92.94 55.30
C PRO A 30 30.83 91.67 54.59
N ILE A 31 31.24 91.48 53.34
CA ILE A 31 30.95 90.26 52.57
C ILE A 31 31.86 89.15 53.12
N GLY A 32 31.32 88.30 53.99
CA GLY A 32 32.06 87.21 54.62
C GLY A 32 31.19 86.38 55.58
N LEU A 33 31.74 85.28 56.09
CA LEU A 33 31.03 84.33 56.96
C LEU A 33 30.40 84.98 58.20
N LYS A 34 30.85 86.16 58.64
CA LYS A 34 30.24 86.88 59.77
C LYS A 34 28.85 87.47 59.46
N ASN A 35 28.54 87.75 58.20
CA ASN A 35 27.28 88.38 57.78
C ASN A 35 26.30 87.38 57.12
N TRP A 36 26.55 86.08 57.24
CA TRP A 36 25.79 85.02 56.57
C TRP A 36 24.29 85.04 56.90
N LEU A 37 23.93 85.48 58.11
CA LEU A 37 22.54 85.53 58.59
C LEU A 37 21.73 86.63 57.87
N ASN A 38 22.36 87.76 57.53
CA ASN A 38 21.73 88.82 56.73
C ASN A 38 21.54 88.39 55.27
N PHE A 39 22.52 87.69 54.69
CA PHE A 39 22.36 87.12 53.34
C PHE A 39 21.29 86.02 53.30
N LEU A 40 21.23 85.15 54.30
CA LEU A 40 20.22 84.09 54.39
C LEU A 40 18.81 84.68 54.57
N THR A 41 18.65 85.65 55.46
CA THR A 41 17.36 86.33 55.66
C THR A 41 16.93 87.14 54.44
N PHE A 42 17.86 87.75 53.71
CA PHE A 42 17.58 88.39 52.42
C PHE A 42 17.08 87.40 51.36
N LEU A 43 17.78 86.27 51.19
CA LEU A 43 17.39 85.24 50.21
C LEU A 43 16.02 84.64 50.52
N ILE A 44 15.78 84.26 51.78
CA ILE A 44 14.50 83.70 52.22
C ILE A 44 13.37 84.72 52.09
N GLY A 45 13.61 85.97 52.51
CA GLY A 45 12.63 87.05 52.39
C GLY A 45 12.29 87.38 50.94
N PHE A 46 13.28 87.42 50.05
CA PHE A 46 13.10 87.66 48.61
C PHE A 46 12.29 86.54 47.95
N LEU A 47 12.65 85.27 48.19
CA LEU A 47 11.92 84.13 47.63
C LEU A 47 10.47 84.06 48.15
N PHE A 48 10.25 84.43 49.42
CA PHE A 48 8.91 84.51 49.99
C PHE A 48 8.08 85.64 49.34
N LEU A 49 8.63 86.85 49.20
CA LEU A 49 7.98 87.97 48.52
C LEU A 49 7.68 87.66 47.06
N TRP A 50 8.63 87.05 46.34
CA TRP A 50 8.41 86.58 44.97
C TRP A 50 7.28 85.56 44.90
N ARG A 51 7.24 84.57 45.82
CA ARG A 51 6.16 83.57 45.86
C ARG A 51 4.81 84.20 46.20
N VAL A 52 4.75 85.19 47.10
CA VAL A 52 3.53 85.92 47.43
C VAL A 52 3.08 86.77 46.24
N LEU A 53 3.98 87.51 45.58
CA LEU A 53 3.69 88.29 44.39
C LEU A 53 3.27 87.40 43.22
N HIS A 54 3.91 86.26 43.02
CA HIS A 54 3.53 85.27 42.00
C HIS A 54 2.16 84.65 42.33
N GLN A 55 1.88 84.32 43.60
CA GLN A 55 0.55 83.85 44.00
C GLN A 55 -0.51 84.94 43.89
N LEU A 56 -0.18 86.21 44.17
CA LEU A 56 -1.07 87.35 43.96
C LEU A 56 -1.27 87.60 42.47
N TYR A 57 -0.25 87.49 41.63
CA TYR A 57 -0.35 87.65 40.17
C TYR A 57 -1.22 86.53 39.56
N VAL A 58 -0.95 85.27 39.93
CA VAL A 58 -1.74 84.11 39.50
C VAL A 58 -3.18 84.15 40.04
N LYS A 59 -3.42 84.67 41.27
CA LYS A 59 -4.78 84.82 41.83
C LYS A 59 -5.50 86.09 41.39
N SER A 60 -4.78 87.18 41.09
CA SER A 60 -5.31 88.47 40.63
C SER A 60 -5.82 88.39 39.19
N LEU A 61 -5.30 87.45 38.39
CA LEU A 61 -5.82 87.11 37.07
C LEU A 61 -6.95 86.06 37.11
N GLY A 62 -7.36 85.60 38.31
CA GLY A 62 -8.29 84.47 38.48
C GLY A 62 -9.53 84.74 39.34
N VAL A 63 -9.88 85.99 39.66
CA VAL A 63 -11.07 86.30 40.49
C VAL A 63 -11.87 87.47 39.90
N SER A 64 -12.96 87.16 39.20
CA SER A 64 -14.03 88.12 38.90
C SER A 64 -14.85 88.36 40.17
N VAL A 65 -14.80 89.57 40.73
CA VAL A 65 -15.68 89.96 41.84
C VAL A 65 -17.00 90.48 41.27
N LYS A 66 -18.07 89.71 41.52
CA LYS A 66 -19.46 90.08 41.23
C LYS A 66 -19.93 91.24 42.14
N SER A 67 -20.36 92.32 41.48
CA SER A 67 -21.48 93.21 41.82
C SER A 67 -21.64 93.69 43.27
N ILE A 68 -21.22 94.94 43.51
CA ILE A 68 -21.88 95.84 44.47
C ILE A 68 -22.58 96.91 43.63
N SER A 69 -23.90 97.04 43.79
CA SER A 69 -24.70 98.07 43.13
C SER A 69 -24.41 99.45 43.73
N LEU A 70 -24.11 100.44 42.91
CA LEU A 70 -24.19 101.86 43.29
C LEU A 70 -24.72 102.68 42.11
N LYS A 71 -25.84 103.35 42.37
CA LYS A 71 -26.34 104.50 41.63
C LYS A 71 -25.36 105.66 41.78
N ASP A 72 -25.23 106.43 40.71
CA ASP A 72 -24.63 107.76 40.59
C ASP A 72 -23.09 107.91 40.69
N VAL A 73 -22.60 108.77 39.79
CA VAL A 73 -21.29 109.44 39.70
C VAL A 73 -20.24 108.85 38.73
N GLU A 74 -20.28 109.42 37.52
CA GLU A 74 -19.19 109.93 36.66
C GLU A 74 -17.85 109.16 36.54
N MET A 75 -17.69 108.61 35.33
CA MET A 75 -16.52 108.56 34.45
C MET A 75 -15.13 108.80 35.09
N SER A 76 -14.38 107.72 35.28
CA SER A 76 -12.93 107.72 35.20
C SER A 76 -12.48 107.27 33.81
N THR A 77 -11.69 108.11 33.16
CA THR A 77 -11.10 107.92 31.84
C THR A 77 -9.83 107.08 31.88
N ASN A 78 -9.59 106.42 30.75
CA ASN A 78 -8.37 105.71 30.31
C ASN A 78 -8.27 104.22 30.63
N GLU A 79 -9.14 103.45 29.97
CA GLU A 79 -8.74 102.26 29.19
C GLU A 79 -9.77 102.10 28.04
N ALA A 80 -9.57 102.90 26.99
CA ALA A 80 -10.29 102.75 25.75
C ALA A 80 -9.74 101.53 25.02
N ASP A 81 -10.48 100.41 25.05
CA ASP A 81 -10.60 99.48 23.91
C ASP A 81 -11.59 98.32 24.08
N LYS A 82 -12.60 98.42 24.97
CA LYS A 82 -13.75 97.50 24.96
C LYS A 82 -15.08 98.20 25.29
N GLU A 83 -15.40 99.30 24.61
CA GLU A 83 -16.82 99.60 24.40
C GLU A 83 -17.38 98.47 23.53
N SER A 84 -18.24 97.62 24.09
CA SER A 84 -18.94 96.58 23.32
C SER A 84 -19.52 97.20 22.05
N ILE A 85 -19.19 96.63 20.86
CA ILE A 85 -19.69 97.09 19.55
C ILE A 85 -21.21 97.31 19.58
N LEU A 86 -21.93 96.49 20.34
CA LEU A 86 -23.37 96.59 20.54
C LEU A 86 -23.80 97.90 21.23
N ASN A 87 -23.01 98.42 22.18
CA ASN A 87 -23.29 99.69 22.83
C ASN A 87 -23.03 100.88 21.91
N ARG A 88 -21.98 100.81 21.07
CA ARG A 88 -21.66 101.86 20.10
C ARG A 88 -22.74 102.07 19.04
N HIS A 89 -23.44 100.99 18.65
CA HIS A 89 -24.52 101.01 17.65
C HIS A 89 -25.92 100.90 18.27
N LEU A 90 -26.08 101.12 19.57
CA LEU A 90 -27.36 100.93 20.26
C LEU A 90 -28.48 101.81 19.68
N ASP A 91 -28.17 103.08 19.36
CA ASP A 91 -29.14 104.00 18.75
C ASP A 91 -29.60 103.53 17.37
N GLU A 92 -28.69 102.95 16.58
CA GLU A 92 -28.99 102.38 15.26
C GLU A 92 -29.85 101.12 15.40
N ILE A 93 -29.54 100.26 16.37
CA ILE A 93 -30.33 99.06 16.69
C ILE A 93 -31.76 99.47 17.12
N ILE A 94 -31.89 100.46 18.00
CA ILE A 94 -33.21 100.98 18.42
C ILE A 94 -33.95 101.58 17.22
N TYR A 95 -33.31 102.42 16.40
CA TYR A 95 -33.90 103.00 15.20
C TYR A 95 -34.36 101.94 14.20
N PHE A 96 -33.58 100.87 14.03
CA PHE A 96 -33.94 99.72 13.21
C PHE A 96 -35.27 99.11 13.67
N PHE A 97 -35.48 98.91 14.98
CA PHE A 97 -36.75 98.38 15.49
C PHE A 97 -37.90 99.41 15.47
N GLN A 98 -37.61 100.71 15.52
CA GLN A 98 -38.61 101.75 15.28
C GLN A 98 -39.12 101.74 13.83
N SER A 99 -38.21 101.51 12.87
CA SER A 99 -38.49 101.63 11.44
C SER A 99 -39.01 100.32 10.80
N THR A 100 -38.80 99.18 11.47
CA THR A 100 -39.22 97.86 10.97
C THR A 100 -40.45 97.32 11.70
N LYS A 101 -40.94 96.14 11.30
CA LYS A 101 -42.07 95.43 11.93
C LYS A 101 -41.67 94.12 12.62
N TYR A 102 -40.37 93.80 12.69
CA TYR A 102 -39.88 92.56 13.29
C TYR A 102 -40.08 92.55 14.81
N ASP A 103 -40.60 91.45 15.34
CA ASP A 103 -40.90 91.22 16.75
C ASP A 103 -40.12 90.04 17.35
N LEU A 104 -39.32 89.36 16.52
CA LEU A 104 -38.42 88.26 16.91
C LEU A 104 -37.04 88.46 16.29
N VAL A 105 -36.00 88.32 17.11
CA VAL A 105 -34.60 88.23 16.69
C VAL A 105 -34.09 86.86 17.07
N ILE A 106 -33.57 86.11 16.10
CA ILE A 106 -32.98 84.79 16.32
C ILE A 106 -31.46 84.96 16.34
N ILE A 107 -30.83 84.47 17.40
CA ILE A 107 -29.39 84.55 17.63
C ILE A 107 -28.86 83.12 17.75
N GLU A 108 -28.00 82.73 16.80
CA GLU A 108 -27.41 81.39 16.70
C GLU A 108 -25.89 81.45 16.94
N ASP A 109 -25.27 80.31 17.27
CA ASP A 109 -23.81 80.11 17.39
C ASP A 109 -23.07 81.02 18.40
N LEU A 110 -23.81 81.63 19.34
CA LEU A 110 -23.22 82.47 20.39
C LEU A 110 -22.47 81.66 21.45
N ASP A 111 -22.76 80.37 21.54
CA ASP A 111 -22.19 79.43 22.50
C ASP A 111 -20.76 78.98 22.17
N ARG A 112 -20.25 79.29 20.97
CA ARG A 112 -18.85 79.06 20.58
C ARG A 112 -17.84 79.88 21.39
N PHE A 113 -18.27 80.98 21.99
CA PHE A 113 -17.40 81.86 22.77
C PHE A 113 -17.28 81.43 24.24
N GLU A 114 -18.11 80.48 24.69
CA GLU A 114 -18.15 79.97 26.08
C GLU A 114 -18.18 81.08 27.16
N GLU A 115 -18.70 82.26 26.82
CA GLU A 115 -18.67 83.45 27.67
C GLU A 115 -20.09 83.87 28.08
N PRO A 116 -20.58 83.55 29.30
CA PRO A 116 -21.94 83.89 29.71
C PRO A 116 -22.22 85.39 29.83
N ALA A 117 -21.18 86.24 29.87
CA ALA A 117 -21.31 87.69 30.03
C ALA A 117 -22.07 88.34 28.86
N ILE A 118 -21.94 87.78 27.66
CA ILE A 118 -22.59 88.32 26.45
C ILE A 118 -24.13 88.33 26.55
N PHE A 119 -24.72 87.37 27.28
CA PHE A 119 -26.17 87.28 27.47
C PHE A 119 -26.71 88.39 28.38
N VAL A 120 -25.88 88.93 29.28
CA VAL A 120 -26.24 90.10 30.10
C VAL A 120 -26.45 91.31 29.19
N THR A 121 -25.46 91.59 28.34
CA THR A 121 -25.50 92.72 27.40
C THR A 121 -26.66 92.58 26.41
N LEU A 122 -26.90 91.39 25.85
CA LEU A 122 -28.02 91.17 24.93
C LEU A 122 -29.40 91.28 25.61
N ARG A 123 -29.51 90.86 26.87
CA ARG A 123 -30.72 91.04 27.69
C ARG A 123 -30.98 92.52 27.97
N GLU A 124 -29.94 93.29 28.30
CA GLU A 124 -30.04 94.74 28.50
C GLU A 124 -30.50 95.46 27.22
N ILE A 125 -29.92 95.12 26.07
CA ILE A 125 -30.31 95.68 24.77
C ILE A 125 -31.76 95.37 24.44
N ASN A 126 -32.19 94.12 24.59
CA ASN A 126 -33.59 93.74 24.39
C ASN A 126 -34.53 94.51 25.35
N GLY A 127 -34.08 94.75 26.59
CA GLY A 127 -34.77 95.61 27.55
C GLY A 127 -34.92 97.04 27.04
N LEU A 128 -33.85 97.65 26.55
CA LEU A 128 -33.83 99.03 26.04
C LEU A 128 -34.69 99.21 24.79
N ILE A 129 -34.67 98.24 23.86
CA ILE A 129 -35.54 98.23 22.67
C ILE A 129 -37.02 98.24 23.10
N ASN A 130 -37.39 97.39 24.07
CA ASN A 130 -38.78 97.26 24.52
C ASN A 130 -39.24 98.38 25.47
N ALA A 131 -38.32 99.09 26.12
CA ALA A 131 -38.63 100.27 26.93
C ALA A 131 -38.82 101.53 26.09
N ASN A 132 -38.46 101.50 24.81
CA ASN A 132 -38.61 102.64 23.92
C ASN A 132 -40.06 102.83 23.47
N ASN A 133 -40.67 103.95 23.85
CA ASN A 133 -42.08 104.26 23.56
C ASN A 133 -42.46 104.30 22.06
N ARG A 134 -41.48 104.39 21.15
CA ARG A 134 -41.74 104.37 19.70
C ARG A 134 -41.82 102.95 19.12
N VAL A 135 -41.40 101.93 19.87
CA VAL A 135 -41.55 100.53 19.50
C VAL A 135 -42.82 100.01 20.17
N THR A 136 -43.94 99.98 19.44
CA THR A 136 -45.27 99.64 19.99
C THR A 136 -45.50 98.14 20.15
N ARG A 137 -44.56 97.31 19.71
CA ARG A 137 -44.62 95.84 19.73
C ARG A 137 -43.54 95.28 20.65
N ARG A 138 -43.78 94.10 21.23
CA ARG A 138 -42.77 93.41 22.05
C ARG A 138 -41.76 92.69 21.15
N VAL A 139 -40.50 93.11 21.19
CA VAL A 139 -39.39 92.42 20.54
C VAL A 139 -38.86 91.33 21.48
N ARG A 140 -38.68 90.11 20.94
CA ARG A 140 -38.20 88.94 21.68
C ARG A 140 -36.90 88.46 21.06
N PHE A 141 -35.93 88.11 21.89
CA PHE A 141 -34.69 87.47 21.43
C PHE A 141 -34.80 85.97 21.72
N LEU A 142 -34.67 85.16 20.67
CA LEU A 142 -34.61 83.70 20.72
C LEU A 142 -33.15 83.29 20.50
N TYR A 143 -32.63 82.48 21.41
CA TYR A 143 -31.25 82.02 21.36
C TYR A 143 -31.23 80.53 21.06
N ALA A 144 -30.49 80.13 20.03
CA ALA A 144 -30.16 78.73 19.76
C ALA A 144 -28.78 78.43 20.36
N LEU A 145 -28.75 77.71 21.48
CA LEU A 145 -27.56 77.46 22.28
C LEU A 145 -27.46 75.99 22.67
N ARG A 146 -26.25 75.46 22.84
CA ARG A 146 -26.05 74.17 23.51
C ARG A 146 -26.41 74.26 25.00
N ASP A 147 -26.94 73.16 25.54
CA ASP A 147 -27.42 73.11 26.93
C ASP A 147 -26.28 73.10 27.96
N ASP A 148 -25.10 72.61 27.57
CA ASP A 148 -23.89 72.48 28.39
C ASP A 148 -23.09 73.79 28.54
N MET A 149 -23.42 74.83 27.77
CA MET A 149 -22.77 76.15 27.85
C MET A 149 -23.00 76.86 29.20
N PHE A 150 -24.00 76.45 29.99
CA PHE A 150 -24.24 76.99 31.33
C PHE A 150 -23.83 76.01 32.43
N VAL A 151 -22.94 76.45 33.31
CA VAL A 151 -22.58 75.70 34.52
C VAL A 151 -23.72 75.81 35.55
N ASN A 152 -24.38 74.69 35.88
CA ASN A 152 -25.45 74.59 36.88
C ASN A 152 -26.73 75.43 36.57
N LYS A 153 -27.51 75.81 37.60
CA LYS A 153 -28.82 76.49 37.52
C LYS A 153 -28.80 77.90 36.89
N ASP A 154 -27.68 78.35 36.33
CA ASP A 154 -27.50 79.71 35.86
C ASP A 154 -28.28 80.04 34.56
N ARG A 155 -28.68 79.03 33.78
CA ARG A 155 -29.49 79.23 32.57
C ARG A 155 -30.82 79.94 32.81
N THR A 156 -31.46 79.73 33.96
CA THR A 156 -32.73 80.41 34.30
C THR A 156 -32.56 81.87 34.69
N LYS A 157 -31.32 82.35 34.89
CA LYS A 157 -31.05 83.78 35.15
C LYS A 157 -31.10 84.62 33.88
N PHE A 158 -30.77 84.02 32.73
CA PHE A 158 -30.65 84.74 31.46
C PHE A 158 -31.93 84.64 30.62
N PHE A 159 -32.62 83.49 30.66
CA PHE A 159 -33.81 83.24 29.83
C PHE A 159 -35.08 83.13 30.65
N GLU A 160 -36.13 83.80 30.18
CA GLU A 160 -37.47 83.76 30.78
C GLU A 160 -38.24 82.49 30.41
N PHE A 161 -37.90 81.88 29.27
CA PHE A 161 -38.52 80.66 28.78
C PHE A 161 -37.50 79.82 28.01
N ILE A 162 -37.51 78.51 28.21
CA ILE A 162 -36.61 77.56 27.56
C ILE A 162 -37.46 76.56 26.78
N VAL A 163 -37.25 76.50 25.46
CA VAL A 163 -37.85 75.48 24.61
C VAL A 163 -36.89 74.29 24.56
N PRO A 164 -37.26 73.11 25.09
CA PRO A 164 -36.42 71.94 24.95
C PRO A 164 -36.38 71.50 23.48
N VAL A 165 -35.18 71.35 22.92
CA VAL A 165 -34.98 70.79 21.59
C VAL A 165 -34.72 69.29 21.74
N VAL A 166 -35.58 68.47 21.14
CA VAL A 166 -35.38 67.02 21.09
C VAL A 166 -34.55 66.70 19.84
N PRO A 167 -33.37 66.08 19.96
CA PRO A 167 -32.55 65.76 18.81
C PRO A 167 -33.27 64.74 17.93
N ILE A 168 -33.25 64.98 16.61
CA ILE A 168 -33.88 64.09 15.61
C ILE A 168 -33.07 62.79 15.48
N ILE A 169 -31.79 62.81 15.83
CA ILE A 169 -30.88 61.66 15.77
C ILE A 169 -30.33 61.33 17.14
N ASN A 170 -30.26 60.05 17.45
CA ASN A 170 -29.53 59.46 18.55
C ASN A 170 -28.94 58.11 18.10
N ALA A 171 -28.15 57.48 18.98
CA ALA A 171 -27.52 56.18 18.71
C ALA A 171 -28.50 55.07 18.29
N SER A 172 -29.79 55.19 18.64
CA SER A 172 -30.83 54.19 18.35
C SER A 172 -31.48 54.34 16.98
N ASN A 173 -31.40 55.51 16.33
CA ASN A 173 -32.08 55.80 15.05
C ASN A 173 -31.15 56.33 13.95
N SER A 174 -29.85 56.47 14.23
CA SER A 174 -28.81 56.90 13.29
C SER A 174 -28.69 55.96 12.08
N ILE A 175 -28.98 54.67 12.26
CA ILE A 175 -28.93 53.65 11.19
C ILE A 175 -29.79 54.03 9.99
N ASP A 176 -31.02 54.51 10.19
CA ASP A 176 -31.91 54.87 9.09
C ASP A 176 -31.32 56.01 8.26
N LYS A 177 -30.55 56.92 8.90
CA LYS A 177 -29.89 58.02 8.20
C LYS A 177 -28.64 57.57 7.46
N VAL A 178 -27.83 56.70 8.07
CA VAL A 178 -26.68 56.06 7.39
C VAL A 178 -27.13 55.29 6.16
N LEU A 179 -28.24 54.53 6.25
CA LEU A 179 -28.79 53.79 5.11
C LEU A 179 -29.34 54.70 4.00
N VAL A 180 -29.93 55.85 4.35
CA VAL A 180 -30.39 56.85 3.37
C VAL A 180 -29.20 57.45 2.61
N GLU A 181 -28.13 57.83 3.30
CA GLU A 181 -26.93 58.36 2.66
C GLU A 181 -26.18 57.29 1.83
N GLY A 182 -26.15 56.04 2.30
CA GLY A 182 -25.60 54.92 1.53
C GLY A 182 -26.37 54.65 0.23
N LYS A 183 -27.71 54.66 0.28
CA LYS A 183 -28.57 54.54 -0.91
C LYS A 183 -28.40 55.71 -1.88
N ARG A 184 -28.18 56.93 -1.38
CA ARG A 184 -27.93 58.12 -2.22
C ARG A 184 -26.71 57.94 -3.13
N LEU A 185 -25.73 57.15 -2.69
CA LEU A 185 -24.50 56.86 -3.42
C LEU A 185 -24.50 55.48 -4.09
N GLU A 186 -25.65 54.79 -4.13
CA GLU A 186 -25.79 53.43 -4.70
C GLU A 186 -24.85 52.39 -4.04
N LEU A 187 -24.53 52.59 -2.76
CA LEU A 187 -23.62 51.73 -1.98
C LEU A 187 -24.32 50.58 -1.27
N ASP A 188 -25.64 50.49 -1.38
CA ASP A 188 -26.49 49.49 -0.73
C ASP A 188 -26.21 48.05 -1.20
N THR A 189 -25.61 47.88 -2.37
CA THR A 189 -25.14 46.58 -2.89
C THR A 189 -23.67 46.29 -2.60
N ARG A 190 -22.85 47.32 -2.31
CA ARG A 190 -21.39 47.21 -2.11
C ARG A 190 -20.97 47.16 -0.64
N LEU A 191 -21.74 47.76 0.25
CA LEU A 191 -21.46 47.82 1.69
C LEU A 191 -22.17 46.70 2.44
N ASN A 192 -21.51 46.18 3.46
CA ASN A 192 -22.07 45.18 4.36
C ASN A 192 -23.15 45.84 5.25
N PRO A 193 -24.43 45.39 5.18
CA PRO A 193 -25.50 45.96 5.98
C PRO A 193 -25.27 45.83 7.49
N GLN A 194 -24.60 44.76 7.93
CA GLN A 194 -24.27 44.56 9.33
C GLN A 194 -23.20 45.56 9.79
N PHE A 195 -22.15 45.78 8.98
CA PHE A 195 -21.14 46.80 9.25
C PHE A 195 -21.77 48.18 9.48
N LEU A 196 -22.69 48.59 8.59
CA LEU A 196 -23.41 49.86 8.71
C LEU A 196 -24.24 49.96 10.00
N ARG A 197 -24.88 48.86 10.40
CA ARG A 197 -25.64 48.78 11.67
C ARG A 197 -24.73 48.97 12.88
N GLU A 198 -23.58 48.32 12.91
CA GLU A 198 -22.63 48.40 14.01
C GLU A 198 -22.05 49.82 14.14
N VAL A 199 -21.50 50.38 13.05
CA VAL A 199 -20.88 51.71 13.10
C VAL A 199 -21.88 52.84 13.37
N SER A 200 -23.13 52.70 12.90
CA SER A 200 -24.15 53.74 13.08
C SER A 200 -24.44 54.04 14.57
N ARG A 201 -24.28 53.06 15.46
CA ARG A 201 -24.53 53.25 16.91
C ARG A 201 -23.59 54.28 17.53
N TYR A 202 -22.43 54.49 16.92
CA TYR A 202 -21.43 55.45 17.35
C TYR A 202 -21.57 56.82 16.65
N LEU A 203 -22.42 56.92 15.62
CA LEU A 203 -22.64 58.15 14.86
C LEU A 203 -23.94 58.83 15.30
N SER A 204 -23.86 59.75 16.26
CA SER A 204 -25.02 60.45 16.83
C SER A 204 -25.36 61.79 16.13
N ASP A 205 -24.50 62.29 15.26
CA ASP A 205 -24.65 63.59 14.58
C ASP A 205 -24.96 63.43 13.07
N LEU A 206 -26.03 64.08 12.59
CA LEU A 206 -26.41 64.04 11.16
C LEU A 206 -25.39 64.72 10.25
N ARG A 207 -24.78 65.81 10.69
CA ARG A 207 -23.77 66.57 9.94
C ARG A 207 -22.54 65.69 9.76
N LEU A 208 -22.14 64.97 10.80
CA LEU A 208 -21.02 64.01 10.74
C LEU A 208 -21.32 62.89 9.74
N ILE A 209 -22.48 62.25 9.84
CA ILE A 209 -22.90 61.19 8.89
C ILE A 209 -22.86 61.73 7.45
N LYS A 210 -23.47 62.88 7.19
CA LYS A 210 -23.46 63.49 5.85
C LYS A 210 -22.04 63.80 5.37
N ASN A 211 -21.18 64.29 6.24
CA ASN A 211 -19.80 64.61 5.88
C ASN A 211 -19.01 63.35 5.49
N ILE A 212 -19.13 62.26 6.27
CA ILE A 212 -18.49 60.97 5.98
C ILE A 212 -18.86 60.47 4.57
N PHE A 213 -20.16 60.45 4.23
CA PHE A 213 -20.60 59.97 2.92
C PHE A 213 -20.29 60.95 1.77
N ASN A 214 -20.28 62.27 2.03
CA ASN A 214 -19.82 63.24 1.05
C ASN A 214 -18.33 63.07 0.76
N GLU A 215 -17.50 62.89 1.79
CA GLU A 215 -16.09 62.58 1.63
C GLU A 215 -15.90 61.25 0.90
N TYR A 216 -16.71 60.23 1.20
CA TYR A 216 -16.66 58.95 0.48
C TYR A 216 -16.83 59.13 -1.03
N ALA A 217 -17.86 59.88 -1.45
CA ALA A 217 -18.11 60.13 -2.86
C ALA A 217 -16.91 60.81 -3.55
N ILE A 218 -16.22 61.72 -2.85
CA ILE A 218 -15.04 62.40 -3.38
C ILE A 218 -13.81 61.47 -3.36
N TYR A 219 -13.64 60.68 -2.30
CA TYR A 219 -12.47 59.79 -2.14
C TYR A 219 -12.48 58.68 -3.16
N ILE A 220 -13.62 58.01 -3.38
CA ILE A 220 -13.70 56.90 -4.33
C ILE A 220 -13.41 57.38 -5.76
N ASP A 221 -13.92 58.55 -6.15
CA ASP A 221 -13.68 59.15 -7.47
C ASP A 221 -12.22 59.52 -7.69
N ASN A 222 -11.44 59.78 -6.63
CA ASN A 222 -10.03 60.11 -6.70
C ASN A 222 -9.11 58.89 -6.55
N LEU A 223 -9.44 57.94 -5.68
CA LEU A 223 -8.65 56.74 -5.42
C LEU A 223 -8.85 55.67 -6.51
N GLU A 224 -10.04 55.57 -7.11
CA GLU A 224 -10.35 54.56 -8.15
C GLU A 224 -10.16 55.09 -9.58
N GLN A 225 -9.50 56.23 -9.83
CA GLN A 225 -9.38 56.83 -11.18
C GLN A 225 -8.82 55.84 -12.23
N GLU A 226 -7.89 54.96 -11.83
CA GLU A 226 -7.32 53.88 -12.67
C GLU A 226 -7.64 52.46 -12.14
N GLU A 227 -8.22 52.33 -10.94
CA GLU A 227 -8.35 51.06 -10.19
C GLU A 227 -9.80 50.79 -9.69
N LYS A 228 -10.80 50.89 -10.57
CA LYS A 228 -12.21 50.64 -10.19
C LYS A 228 -12.42 49.27 -9.53
N GLY A 229 -13.00 49.26 -8.34
CA GLY A 229 -13.44 48.05 -7.63
C GLY A 229 -12.33 47.26 -6.91
N VAL A 230 -11.13 47.82 -6.76
CA VAL A 230 -10.00 47.16 -6.10
C VAL A 230 -10.06 47.33 -4.57
N LEU A 231 -10.38 48.53 -4.10
CA LEU A 231 -10.46 48.85 -2.68
C LEU A 231 -11.74 48.28 -2.04
N ASP A 232 -11.64 47.87 -0.76
CA ASP A 232 -12.81 47.41 -0.01
C ASP A 232 -13.68 48.62 0.38
N PRO A 233 -14.95 48.70 -0.09
CA PRO A 233 -15.84 49.82 0.23
C PRO A 233 -16.07 49.98 1.74
N ASN A 234 -16.12 48.89 2.50
CA ASN A 234 -16.33 48.93 3.95
C ASN A 234 -15.11 49.50 4.66
N LYS A 235 -13.91 49.11 4.24
CA LYS A 235 -12.65 49.68 4.77
C LYS A 235 -12.54 51.16 4.47
N LEU A 236 -12.89 51.60 3.26
CA LEU A 236 -12.88 53.02 2.93
C LEU A 236 -13.85 53.82 3.80
N VAL A 237 -15.09 53.33 3.97
CA VAL A 237 -16.05 53.96 4.89
C VAL A 237 -15.52 53.96 6.32
N ALA A 238 -14.91 52.88 6.79
CA ALA A 238 -14.32 52.80 8.13
C ALA A 238 -13.18 53.81 8.35
N VAL A 239 -12.29 53.97 7.37
CA VAL A 239 -11.20 54.96 7.40
C VAL A 239 -11.78 56.38 7.42
N LEU A 240 -12.84 56.64 6.66
CA LEU A 240 -13.50 57.95 6.66
C LEU A 240 -14.29 58.23 7.94
N ILE A 241 -14.90 57.20 8.55
CA ILE A 241 -15.47 57.29 9.89
C ILE A 241 -14.38 57.64 10.89
N TYR A 242 -13.24 56.93 10.87
CA TYR A 242 -12.10 57.20 11.75
C TYR A 242 -11.56 58.63 11.55
N LYS A 243 -11.39 59.09 10.31
CA LYS A 243 -10.98 60.46 9.97
C LYS A 243 -11.92 61.51 10.57
N ASN A 244 -13.22 61.27 10.49
CA ASN A 244 -14.24 62.22 10.93
C ASN A 244 -14.46 62.21 12.45
N VAL A 245 -14.28 61.07 13.11
CA VAL A 245 -14.46 60.90 14.56
C VAL A 245 -13.19 61.25 15.34
N MET A 246 -12.00 61.02 14.76
CA MET A 246 -10.70 61.26 15.38
C MET A 246 -9.73 62.00 14.42
N PRO A 247 -10.04 63.24 14.00
CA PRO A 247 -9.26 63.96 12.99
C PRO A 247 -7.80 64.18 13.39
N ASP A 248 -7.53 64.55 14.64
CA ASP A 248 -6.15 64.81 15.13
C ASP A 248 -5.28 63.54 15.09
N ASP A 249 -5.88 62.38 15.38
CA ASP A 249 -5.20 61.10 15.35
C ASP A 249 -4.98 60.63 13.91
N PHE A 250 -5.96 60.85 13.03
CA PHE A 250 -5.86 60.56 11.59
C PHE A 250 -4.77 61.39 10.90
N GLU A 251 -4.64 62.67 11.23
CA GLU A 251 -3.53 63.50 10.75
C GLU A 251 -2.18 62.97 11.23
N SER A 252 -2.10 62.53 12.49
CA SER A 252 -0.89 61.92 13.05
C SER A 252 -0.53 60.60 12.36
N LEU A 253 -1.53 59.82 11.91
CA LEU A 253 -1.35 58.53 11.25
C LEU A 253 -0.54 58.64 9.94
N HIS A 254 -0.62 59.76 9.22
CA HIS A 254 0.20 60.02 8.02
C HIS A 254 1.70 60.02 8.31
N GLN A 255 2.10 60.31 9.56
CA GLN A 255 3.49 60.28 10.02
C GLN A 255 3.80 59.01 10.82
N GLN A 256 2.93 57.99 10.77
CA GLN A 256 3.00 56.77 11.59
C GLN A 256 3.05 57.07 13.10
N LYS A 257 2.33 58.12 13.52
CA LYS A 257 2.18 58.54 14.91
C LYS A 257 0.70 58.54 15.31
N GLY A 258 0.43 58.66 16.60
CA GLY A 258 -0.92 58.62 17.14
C GLY A 258 -1.28 57.28 17.76
N LYS A 259 -2.48 57.20 18.31
CA LYS A 259 -2.99 56.07 19.09
C LYS A 259 -3.18 54.84 18.22
N ILE A 260 -3.77 55.00 17.02
CA ILE A 260 -3.92 53.89 16.08
C ILE A 260 -2.55 53.38 15.62
N ALA A 261 -1.63 54.27 15.27
CA ALA A 261 -0.29 53.89 14.82
C ALA A 261 0.47 53.08 15.89
N ALA A 262 0.34 53.45 17.17
CA ALA A 262 0.92 52.70 18.28
C ALA A 262 0.37 51.27 18.35
N ILE A 263 -0.94 51.08 18.21
CA ILE A 263 -1.57 49.75 18.18
C ILE A 263 -1.06 48.93 16.98
N LEU A 264 -1.01 49.53 15.78
CA LEU A 264 -0.53 48.86 14.57
C LEU A 264 0.95 48.41 14.69
N GLN A 265 1.80 49.20 15.35
CA GLN A 265 3.22 48.90 15.55
C GLN A 265 3.48 47.73 16.51
N ARG A 266 2.52 47.39 17.38
CA ARG A 266 2.64 46.27 18.35
C ARG A 266 2.27 44.91 17.76
N TYR A 267 2.00 44.82 16.46
CA TYR A 267 1.66 43.56 15.80
C TYR A 267 2.68 42.43 16.05
N ASP A 268 3.97 42.72 15.86
CA ASP A 268 5.04 41.73 16.06
C ASP A 268 5.16 41.29 17.53
N GLU A 269 4.93 42.22 18.47
CA GLU A 269 4.86 41.90 19.91
C GLU A 269 3.69 40.96 20.21
N CYS A 270 2.54 41.21 19.58
CA CYS A 270 1.37 40.34 19.70
C CYS A 270 1.60 38.94 19.14
N VAL A 271 2.19 38.83 17.95
CA VAL A 271 2.60 37.54 17.38
C VAL A 271 3.53 36.79 18.34
N ALA A 272 4.54 37.49 18.88
CA ALA A 272 5.51 36.90 19.81
C ALA A 272 4.86 36.44 21.13
N SER A 273 3.89 37.19 21.64
CA SER A 273 3.14 36.80 22.85
C SER A 273 2.33 35.54 22.61
N ILE A 274 1.52 35.50 21.55
CA ILE A 274 0.69 34.33 21.24
C ILE A 274 1.56 33.10 20.96
N GLU A 275 2.69 33.28 20.27
CA GLU A 275 3.67 32.22 20.05
C GLU A 275 4.25 31.69 21.38
N MET A 276 4.53 32.58 22.34
CA MET A 276 5.01 32.21 23.67
C MET A 276 3.97 31.40 24.44
N ASP A 277 2.69 31.76 24.35
CA ASP A 277 1.59 31.04 25.00
C ASP A 277 1.44 29.62 24.44
N HIS A 278 1.47 29.47 23.11
CA HIS A 278 1.47 28.14 22.47
C HIS A 278 2.71 27.31 22.84
N LYS A 279 3.90 27.94 22.91
CA LYS A 279 5.13 27.28 23.38
C LYS A 279 5.04 26.85 24.84
N ALA A 280 4.40 27.65 25.69
CA ALA A 280 4.16 27.30 27.09
C ALA A 280 3.21 26.10 27.21
N ALA A 281 2.12 26.08 26.43
CA ALA A 281 1.20 24.95 26.37
C ALA A 281 1.88 23.66 25.87
N ILE A 282 2.80 23.75 24.89
CA ILE A 282 3.62 22.60 24.48
C ILE A 282 4.47 22.08 25.64
N ARG A 283 5.17 22.98 26.35
CA ARG A 283 6.00 22.60 27.50
C ARG A 283 5.20 21.97 28.62
N GLU A 284 3.97 22.42 28.85
CA GLU A 284 3.06 21.83 29.84
C GLU A 284 2.68 20.40 29.45
N ILE A 285 2.30 20.16 28.19
CA ILE A 285 2.00 18.80 27.69
C ILE A 285 3.25 17.90 27.75
N GLU A 286 4.43 18.42 27.41
CA GLU A 286 5.69 17.68 27.51
C GLU A 286 6.02 17.32 28.97
N ALA A 287 5.77 18.23 29.92
CA ALA A 287 5.93 17.98 31.34
C ALA A 287 4.95 16.92 31.86
N GLU A 288 3.68 16.93 31.41
CA GLU A 288 2.70 15.88 31.72
C GLU A 288 3.20 14.49 31.27
N ILE A 289 3.78 14.40 30.07
CA ILE A 289 4.34 13.16 29.54
C ILE A 289 5.55 12.72 30.38
N ALA A 290 6.48 13.64 30.68
CA ALA A 290 7.67 13.34 31.47
C ALA A 290 7.31 12.85 32.89
N GLU A 291 6.30 13.46 33.52
CA GLU A 291 5.82 13.04 34.84
C GLU A 291 5.22 11.62 34.82
N ALA A 292 4.47 11.29 33.76
CA ALA A 292 3.96 9.94 33.56
C ALA A 292 5.09 8.92 33.29
N GLU A 293 6.14 9.30 32.55
CA GLU A 293 7.29 8.44 32.26
C GLU A 293 8.18 8.15 33.48
N GLU A 294 8.25 9.05 34.45
CA GLU A 294 8.96 8.86 35.72
C GLU A 294 8.38 7.69 36.56
N GLN A 295 7.10 7.31 36.33
CA GLN A 295 6.53 6.14 36.99
C GLN A 295 7.23 4.86 36.53
N HIS A 296 7.83 4.14 37.48
CA HIS A 296 8.57 2.91 37.19
C HIS A 296 7.70 1.76 36.66
N PRO A 297 6.47 1.51 37.17
CA PRO A 297 5.62 0.46 36.61
C PRO A 297 5.21 0.78 35.16
N ARG A 298 5.16 -0.25 34.32
CA ARG A 298 4.83 -0.13 32.89
C ARG A 298 3.34 0.06 32.65
N ASP A 299 2.52 -0.60 33.45
CA ASP A 299 1.06 -0.60 33.33
C ASP A 299 0.38 -0.68 34.70
N LEU A 300 -0.94 -0.58 34.71
CA LEU A 300 -1.75 -0.63 35.92
C LEU A 300 -1.61 -1.97 36.64
N LYS A 301 -1.35 -3.07 35.92
CA LYS A 301 -1.19 -4.40 36.50
C LYS A 301 0.10 -4.49 37.30
N GLU A 302 1.20 -3.95 36.79
CA GLU A 302 2.46 -3.83 37.51
C GLU A 302 2.32 -2.93 38.75
N LEU A 303 1.61 -1.79 38.66
CA LEU A 303 1.32 -0.96 39.84
C LEU A 303 0.55 -1.77 40.90
N ARG A 304 -0.51 -2.48 40.48
CA ARG A 304 -1.31 -3.33 41.38
C ARG A 304 -0.48 -4.44 42.02
N ARG A 305 0.51 -5.02 41.30
CA ARG A 305 1.45 -5.99 41.86
C ARG A 305 2.35 -5.38 42.94
N VAL A 306 2.85 -4.16 42.73
CA VAL A 306 3.67 -3.45 43.73
C VAL A 306 2.89 -3.27 45.03
N TYR A 307 1.65 -2.77 44.95
CA TYR A 307 0.82 -2.56 46.14
C TYR A 307 0.31 -3.87 46.74
N ALA A 308 -0.01 -4.88 45.93
CA ALA A 308 -0.35 -6.20 46.42
C ALA A 308 0.83 -6.83 47.19
N MET A 309 2.06 -6.72 46.68
CA MET A 309 3.25 -7.22 47.37
C MET A 309 3.48 -6.48 48.70
N ALA A 310 3.32 -5.16 48.71
CA ALA A 310 3.43 -4.36 49.94
C ALA A 310 2.39 -4.76 51.01
N ILE A 311 1.19 -5.20 50.61
CA ILE A 311 0.19 -5.77 51.53
C ILE A 311 0.65 -7.15 52.04
N LEU A 312 1.22 -7.99 51.17
CA LEU A 312 1.71 -9.31 51.54
C LEU A 312 2.90 -9.24 52.52
N ASP A 313 3.80 -8.29 52.35
CA ASP A 313 4.94 -8.06 53.27
C ASP A 313 4.49 -7.70 54.70
N ARG A 314 3.25 -7.25 54.87
CA ARG A 314 2.66 -6.93 56.18
C ARG A 314 1.88 -8.08 56.81
N LEU A 315 1.66 -9.19 56.10
CA LEU A 315 0.95 -10.34 56.64
C LEU A 315 1.78 -11.02 57.73
N GLN A 316 1.13 -11.42 58.83
CA GLN A 316 1.79 -12.14 59.91
C GLN A 316 2.02 -13.61 59.54
N ASN A 317 3.11 -14.20 60.03
CA ASN A 317 3.40 -15.63 59.89
C ASN A 317 2.16 -16.47 60.25
N ASN A 318 1.83 -17.45 59.39
CA ASN A 318 0.64 -18.31 59.43
C ASN A 318 -0.70 -17.70 58.96
N HIS A 319 -0.73 -16.44 58.51
CA HIS A 319 -1.91 -15.82 57.87
C HIS A 319 -1.72 -15.75 56.35
N SER A 320 -2.71 -16.21 55.59
CA SER A 320 -2.60 -16.35 54.14
C SER A 320 -3.84 -15.87 53.40
N ILE A 321 -4.71 -15.09 54.03
CA ILE A 321 -5.94 -14.57 53.44
C ILE A 321 -6.16 -13.14 53.94
N VAL A 322 -6.43 -12.20 53.03
CA VAL A 322 -6.89 -10.84 53.35
C VAL A 322 -8.41 -10.81 53.27
N ARG A 323 -9.09 -10.28 54.28
CA ARG A 323 -10.55 -10.22 54.37
C ARG A 323 -11.03 -8.79 54.50
N ILE A 324 -11.93 -8.39 53.61
CA ILE A 324 -12.61 -7.10 53.59
C ILE A 324 -14.09 -7.34 53.22
N ARG A 325 -15.04 -6.64 53.84
CA ARG A 325 -16.50 -6.82 53.60
C ARG A 325 -17.00 -8.28 53.65
N ASN A 326 -16.44 -9.12 54.53
CA ASN A 326 -16.71 -10.56 54.59
C ASN A 326 -16.30 -11.40 53.36
N VAL A 327 -15.51 -10.83 52.44
CA VAL A 327 -14.92 -11.54 51.29
C VAL A 327 -13.49 -11.93 51.65
N ASP A 328 -13.19 -13.23 51.53
CA ASP A 328 -11.85 -13.79 51.78
C ASP A 328 -11.05 -13.82 50.47
N ILE A 329 -9.95 -13.06 50.41
CA ILE A 329 -9.10 -12.88 49.22
C ILE A 329 -7.77 -13.59 49.43
N GLN A 330 -7.47 -14.55 48.56
CA GLN A 330 -6.20 -15.27 48.55
C GLN A 330 -5.07 -14.37 47.98
N PRO A 331 -3.84 -14.43 48.52
CA PRO A 331 -2.66 -13.69 48.05
C PRO A 331 -2.46 -13.74 46.54
N GLN A 332 -2.64 -14.92 45.94
CA GLN A 332 -2.47 -15.13 44.50
C GLN A 332 -3.49 -14.36 43.66
N LYS A 333 -4.65 -14.02 44.24
CA LYS A 333 -5.74 -13.29 43.56
C LYS A 333 -5.73 -11.79 43.89
N LEU A 334 -4.91 -11.34 44.86
CA LEU A 334 -4.97 -9.98 45.39
C LEU A 334 -4.72 -8.92 44.31
N THR A 335 -3.76 -9.15 43.41
CA THR A 335 -3.43 -8.23 42.30
C THR A 335 -4.63 -7.96 41.39
N ASP A 336 -5.37 -9.01 41.03
CA ASP A 336 -6.46 -8.92 40.04
C ASP A 336 -7.85 -8.77 40.70
N HIS A 337 -7.92 -8.66 42.03
CA HIS A 337 -9.18 -8.57 42.77
C HIS A 337 -9.84 -7.19 42.64
N GLU A 338 -11.16 -7.12 42.43
CA GLU A 338 -11.90 -5.86 42.27
C GLU A 338 -11.77 -4.93 43.51
N LEU A 339 -11.71 -5.52 44.70
CA LEU A 339 -11.60 -4.79 45.98
C LEU A 339 -10.16 -4.33 46.32
N LEU A 340 -9.15 -4.55 45.48
CA LEU A 340 -7.76 -4.18 45.79
C LEU A 340 -7.62 -2.69 46.11
N GLU A 341 -8.28 -1.82 45.33
CA GLU A 341 -8.18 -0.37 45.51
C GLU A 341 -8.82 0.05 46.84
N GLU A 342 -9.95 -0.56 47.19
CA GLU A 342 -10.59 -0.36 48.49
C GLU A 342 -9.70 -0.83 49.65
N ILE A 343 -9.00 -1.95 49.50
CA ILE A 343 -8.04 -2.43 50.51
C ILE A 343 -6.90 -1.44 50.71
N ILE A 344 -6.37 -0.84 49.63
CA ILE A 344 -5.29 0.15 49.69
C ILE A 344 -5.75 1.47 50.35
N GLU A 345 -7.02 1.83 50.18
CA GLU A 345 -7.62 3.03 50.78
C GLU A 345 -8.07 2.82 52.23
N THR A 346 -8.21 1.57 52.68
CA THR A 346 -8.67 1.25 54.03
C THR A 346 -7.50 1.15 55.01
N SER A 347 -7.60 1.82 56.17
CA SER A 347 -6.53 1.79 57.19
C SER A 347 -6.37 0.44 57.90
N ILE A 348 -7.46 -0.32 58.08
CA ILE A 348 -7.45 -1.60 58.80
C ILE A 348 -8.31 -2.61 58.03
N VAL A 349 -7.72 -3.76 57.67
CA VAL A 349 -8.45 -4.92 57.11
C VAL A 349 -8.27 -6.13 58.01
N GLN A 350 -9.00 -7.22 57.78
CA GLN A 350 -8.81 -8.46 58.52
C GLN A 350 -7.83 -9.38 57.78
N GLN A 351 -7.01 -10.13 58.52
CA GLN A 351 -6.20 -11.23 58.01
C GLN A 351 -6.65 -12.54 58.66
N ARG A 352 -6.66 -13.63 57.89
CA ARG A 352 -7.11 -14.95 58.35
C ARG A 352 -6.05 -16.02 58.11
N SER A 353 -5.85 -16.87 59.12
CA SER A 353 -4.98 -18.06 59.03
C SER A 353 -5.70 -19.24 58.39
N ILE A 354 -4.93 -20.21 57.89
CA ILE A 354 -5.45 -21.49 57.35
C ILE A 354 -6.28 -22.24 58.42
N GLN A 355 -5.93 -22.05 59.70
CA GLN A 355 -6.63 -22.63 60.85
C GLN A 355 -7.88 -21.83 61.30
N GLY A 356 -8.23 -20.76 60.57
CA GLY A 356 -9.45 -19.99 60.79
C GLY A 356 -9.34 -18.80 61.74
N HIS A 357 -8.20 -18.60 62.43
CA HIS A 357 -7.97 -17.44 63.30
C HIS A 357 -8.01 -16.13 62.50
N GLN A 358 -8.71 -15.13 63.03
CA GLN A 358 -8.81 -13.79 62.45
C GLN A 358 -8.05 -12.78 63.31
N ARG A 359 -7.34 -11.87 62.66
CA ARG A 359 -6.67 -10.72 63.28
C ARG A 359 -6.82 -9.49 62.41
N GLU A 360 -6.62 -8.31 62.99
CA GLU A 360 -6.51 -7.07 62.23
C GLU A 360 -5.15 -6.96 61.53
N LEU A 361 -5.13 -6.31 60.37
CA LEU A 361 -3.97 -5.97 59.58
C LEU A 361 -3.98 -4.46 59.35
N ASP A 362 -2.95 -3.78 59.84
CA ASP A 362 -2.80 -2.32 59.72
C ASP A 362 -2.13 -1.94 58.39
N LEU A 363 -2.87 -1.20 57.58
CA LEU A 363 -2.47 -0.67 56.28
C LEU A 363 -2.37 0.87 56.28
N SER A 364 -2.51 1.53 57.43
CA SER A 364 -2.54 3.00 57.53
C SER A 364 -1.29 3.70 56.95
N THR A 365 -0.13 3.06 57.00
CA THR A 365 1.13 3.57 56.42
C THR A 365 1.47 2.97 55.04
N LEU A 366 0.67 2.04 54.52
CA LEU A 366 0.99 1.24 53.32
C LEU A 366 1.36 2.12 52.12
N GLN A 367 0.55 3.13 51.83
CA GLN A 367 0.76 3.96 50.65
C GLN A 367 2.05 4.79 50.76
N LYS A 368 2.39 5.29 51.96
CA LYS A 368 3.60 6.09 52.21
C LYS A 368 4.88 5.26 52.16
N ASP A 369 4.80 4.00 52.54
CA ASP A 369 5.94 3.06 52.47
C ASP A 369 6.25 2.67 51.02
N VAL A 370 5.22 2.59 50.17
CA VAL A 370 5.36 2.27 48.74
C VAL A 370 5.81 3.48 47.92
N ASP A 371 5.29 4.68 48.21
CA ASP A 371 5.72 5.94 47.60
C ASP A 371 5.55 7.09 48.60
N THR A 372 6.64 7.80 48.88
CA THR A 372 6.66 8.89 49.88
C THR A 372 6.00 10.17 49.40
N ARG A 373 5.75 10.31 48.09
CA ARG A 373 5.26 11.53 47.45
C ARG A 373 3.83 11.41 46.94
N ARG A 374 3.43 10.23 46.45
CA ARG A 374 2.15 10.06 45.72
C ARG A 374 1.33 8.89 46.25
N SER A 375 0.03 9.09 46.36
CA SER A 375 -0.96 8.05 46.69
C SER A 375 -1.11 7.03 45.54
N TYR A 376 -1.74 5.88 45.83
CA TYR A 376 -2.05 4.89 44.80
C TYR A 376 -2.92 5.49 43.68
N LYS A 377 -3.90 6.33 44.04
CA LYS A 377 -4.81 6.96 43.08
C LYS A 377 -4.07 7.90 42.13
N GLU A 378 -3.20 8.76 42.64
CA GLU A 378 -2.38 9.69 41.82
C GLU A 378 -1.44 8.91 40.89
N ARG A 379 -0.82 7.83 41.38
CA ARG A 379 0.05 6.98 40.56
C ARG A 379 -0.72 6.20 39.49
N LYS A 380 -1.93 5.75 39.80
CA LYS A 380 -2.83 5.10 38.84
C LYS A 380 -3.18 6.06 37.70
N GLU A 381 -3.53 7.30 38.00
CA GLU A 381 -3.83 8.32 37.00
C GLU A 381 -2.61 8.60 36.11
N LEU A 382 -1.40 8.72 36.68
CA LEU A 382 -0.16 8.90 35.92
C LEU A 382 0.17 7.71 35.01
N ILE A 383 -0.01 6.49 35.48
CA ILE A 383 0.26 5.28 34.67
C ILE A 383 -0.76 5.13 33.54
N GLN A 384 -2.02 5.51 33.73
CA GLN A 384 -3.01 5.53 32.65
C GLN A 384 -2.60 6.48 31.52
N ARG A 385 -1.93 7.60 31.85
CA ARG A 385 -1.35 8.53 30.85
C ARG A 385 -0.17 7.95 30.06
N LYS A 386 0.44 6.83 30.49
CA LYS A 386 1.48 6.11 29.72
C LYS A 386 0.93 5.26 28.57
N SER A 387 -0.39 5.07 28.49
CA SER A 387 -1.02 4.31 27.41
C SER A 387 -0.68 4.89 26.03
N SER A 388 -0.65 4.03 25.00
CA SER A 388 -0.42 4.46 23.62
C SER A 388 -1.44 5.51 23.17
N GLU A 389 -2.71 5.33 23.55
CA GLU A 389 -3.80 6.26 23.25
C GLU A 389 -3.55 7.67 23.81
N HIS A 390 -3.12 7.79 25.07
CA HIS A 390 -2.80 9.10 25.67
C HIS A 390 -1.57 9.74 25.03
N ARG A 391 -0.55 8.95 24.69
CA ARG A 391 0.66 9.44 23.97
C ARG A 391 0.32 9.94 22.58
N GLU A 392 -0.47 9.20 21.81
CA GLU A 392 -0.95 9.64 20.50
C GLU A 392 -1.82 10.90 20.63
N GLY A 393 -2.72 10.96 21.61
CA GLY A 393 -3.52 12.15 21.90
C GLY A 393 -2.67 13.36 22.25
N ALA A 394 -1.65 13.20 23.09
CA ALA A 394 -0.71 14.26 23.44
C ALA A 394 0.14 14.71 22.24
N ALA A 395 0.63 13.77 21.42
CA ALA A 395 1.34 14.08 20.18
C ALA A 395 0.47 14.89 19.19
N ARG A 396 -0.81 14.52 19.03
CA ARG A 396 -1.78 15.30 18.23
C ARG A 396 -2.00 16.70 18.79
N ARG A 397 -2.11 16.85 20.12
CA ARG A 397 -2.23 18.18 20.77
C ARG A 397 -0.98 19.03 20.52
N ILE A 398 0.22 18.48 20.69
CA ILE A 398 1.49 19.17 20.40
C ILE A 398 1.55 19.58 18.93
N GLN A 399 1.20 18.69 18.00
CA GLN A 399 1.20 19.00 16.58
C GLN A 399 0.21 20.14 16.28
N LYS A 400 -1.00 20.11 16.85
CA LYS A 400 -1.98 21.19 16.72
C LYS A 400 -1.44 22.54 17.19
N GLN A 401 -0.72 22.59 18.32
CA GLN A 401 -0.10 23.82 18.82
C GLN A 401 1.01 24.31 17.88
N LYS A 402 1.84 23.40 17.34
CA LYS A 402 2.87 23.75 16.34
C LYS A 402 2.27 24.29 15.04
N ASP A 403 1.17 23.71 14.59
CA ASP A 403 0.43 24.17 13.42
C ASP A 403 -0.16 25.57 13.66
N GLN A 404 -0.68 25.83 14.87
CA GLN A 404 -1.15 27.16 15.26
C GLN A 404 -0.01 28.19 15.20
N ILE A 405 1.15 27.91 15.79
CA ILE A 405 2.35 28.77 15.72
C ILE A 405 2.72 29.07 14.25
N ALA A 406 2.80 28.03 13.40
CA ALA A 406 3.15 28.19 11.99
C ALA A 406 2.13 29.03 11.20
N SER A 407 0.87 29.06 11.65
CA SER A 407 -0.22 29.83 11.04
C SER A 407 -0.32 31.28 11.51
N LEU A 408 0.28 31.66 12.65
CA LEU A 408 0.10 32.99 13.25
C LEU A 408 0.46 34.11 12.29
N ARG A 409 1.66 34.06 11.68
CA ARG A 409 2.11 35.09 10.74
C ARG A 409 1.34 35.12 9.42
N ARG A 410 0.58 34.05 9.16
CA ARG A 410 -0.31 33.97 8.01
C ARG A 410 -1.70 34.49 8.38
N SER A 411 -2.06 34.65 9.65
CA SER A 411 -3.42 35.06 10.04
C SER A 411 -3.71 36.51 9.64
N LYS A 412 -5.00 36.85 9.58
CA LYS A 412 -5.42 38.25 9.40
C LYS A 412 -4.93 39.07 10.59
N PHE A 413 -4.57 40.33 10.32
CA PHE A 413 -4.17 41.30 11.34
C PHE A 413 -5.17 41.34 12.50
N SER A 414 -6.46 41.42 12.17
CA SER A 414 -7.54 41.50 13.16
C SER A 414 -7.61 40.28 14.09
N THR A 415 -7.32 39.07 13.59
CA THR A 415 -7.29 37.85 14.39
C THR A 415 -6.17 37.88 15.43
N ILE A 416 -5.00 38.38 15.06
CA ILE A 416 -3.85 38.50 15.97
C ILE A 416 -4.11 39.57 17.03
N ILE A 417 -4.62 40.73 16.61
CA ILE A 417 -4.90 41.84 17.52
C ILE A 417 -6.02 41.49 18.50
N GLN A 418 -7.05 40.77 18.05
CA GLN A 418 -8.12 40.29 18.92
C GLN A 418 -7.60 39.25 19.93
N ALA A 419 -6.76 38.31 19.51
CA ALA A 419 -6.16 37.32 20.41
C ALA A 419 -5.17 37.94 21.42
N CYS A 420 -4.66 39.14 21.11
CA CYS A 420 -3.71 39.89 21.92
C CYS A 420 -4.38 41.07 22.68
N SER A 421 -5.71 41.09 22.78
CA SER A 421 -6.45 42.25 23.34
C SER A 421 -5.98 42.65 24.73
N ASP A 422 -5.66 41.66 25.57
CA ASP A 422 -5.26 41.89 26.96
C ASP A 422 -3.92 42.63 27.06
N ASN A 423 -2.99 42.38 26.13
CA ASN A 423 -1.69 43.05 26.08
C ASN A 423 -1.78 44.49 25.55
N LEU A 424 -2.87 44.81 24.85
CA LEU A 424 -3.13 46.09 24.22
C LEU A 424 -4.07 46.98 25.04
N GLU A 425 -4.49 46.54 26.23
CA GLU A 425 -5.52 47.24 27.02
C GLU A 425 -5.16 48.71 27.33
N ASP A 426 -3.88 49.00 27.61
CA ASP A 426 -3.42 50.37 27.87
C ASP A 426 -3.54 51.26 26.61
N ASP A 427 -3.19 50.74 25.43
CA ASP A 427 -3.31 51.46 24.15
C ASP A 427 -4.79 51.66 23.77
N LEU A 428 -5.62 50.64 24.00
CA LEU A 428 -7.06 50.69 23.75
C LEU A 428 -7.76 51.66 24.71
N ALA A 429 -7.33 51.73 25.97
CA ALA A 429 -7.83 52.68 26.95
C ALA A 429 -7.47 54.13 26.56
N ALA A 430 -6.31 54.36 25.95
CA ALA A 430 -5.90 55.68 25.49
C ALA A 430 -6.84 56.29 24.42
N LEU A 431 -7.66 55.47 23.75
CA LEU A 431 -8.65 55.92 22.75
C LEU A 431 -9.81 56.74 23.35
N GLY A 432 -10.06 56.63 24.66
CA GLY A 432 -11.10 57.42 25.35
C GLY A 432 -12.52 57.08 24.89
N GLU A 433 -13.35 58.09 24.64
CA GLU A 433 -14.77 57.93 24.27
C GLU A 433 -14.99 57.19 22.94
N ASN A 434 -13.96 57.11 22.09
CA ASN A 434 -14.03 56.44 20.78
C ASN A 434 -13.53 54.98 20.82
N ARG A 435 -13.17 54.46 22.00
CA ARG A 435 -12.61 53.11 22.18
C ARG A 435 -13.45 52.03 21.50
N ASP A 436 -14.75 51.96 21.78
CA ASP A 436 -15.61 50.87 21.32
C ASP A 436 -15.73 50.83 19.79
N LEU A 437 -15.87 52.00 19.16
CA LEU A 437 -15.92 52.13 17.69
C LEU A 437 -14.61 51.63 17.07
N ILE A 438 -13.47 52.12 17.56
CA ILE A 438 -12.16 51.76 17.02
C ILE A 438 -11.84 50.28 17.27
N GLN A 439 -12.17 49.74 18.44
CA GLN A 439 -12.03 48.31 18.73
C GLN A 439 -12.81 47.46 17.73
N TYR A 440 -14.07 47.84 17.45
CA TYR A 440 -14.86 47.17 16.42
C TYR A 440 -14.17 47.23 15.05
N LEU A 441 -13.71 48.42 14.62
CA LEU A 441 -13.02 48.56 13.33
C LEU A 441 -11.74 47.73 13.24
N LEU A 442 -10.94 47.65 14.32
CA LEU A 442 -9.70 46.86 14.37
C LEU A 442 -9.97 45.35 14.42
N PHE A 443 -10.85 44.89 15.32
CA PHE A 443 -11.09 43.47 15.56
C PHE A 443 -11.90 42.80 14.45
N GLU A 444 -12.75 43.53 13.73
CA GLU A 444 -13.42 43.02 12.54
C GLU A 444 -12.58 43.20 11.26
N GLY A 445 -11.43 43.88 11.34
CA GLY A 445 -10.51 44.07 10.21
C GLY A 445 -10.96 45.11 9.19
N PHE A 446 -11.77 46.09 9.59
CA PHE A 446 -12.10 47.25 8.77
C PHE A 446 -11.01 48.33 8.81
N LEU A 447 -10.21 48.36 9.88
CA LEU A 447 -9.01 49.16 10.03
C LEU A 447 -7.85 48.22 10.42
N ASP A 448 -6.78 48.22 9.64
CA ASP A 448 -5.62 47.34 9.86
C ASP A 448 -4.35 47.96 9.25
N ASP A 449 -3.28 47.16 9.16
CA ASP A 449 -2.00 47.53 8.58
C ASP A 449 -2.05 47.90 7.08
N THR A 450 -3.20 47.75 6.42
CA THR A 450 -3.42 48.16 5.01
C THR A 450 -3.97 49.58 4.86
N TYR A 451 -4.13 50.33 5.97
CA TYR A 451 -4.75 51.67 5.97
C TYR A 451 -4.13 52.66 4.97
N TYR A 452 -2.84 52.54 4.67
CA TYR A 452 -2.12 53.42 3.74
C TYR A 452 -2.74 53.41 2.32
N GLN A 453 -3.36 52.29 1.93
CA GLN A 453 -4.08 52.13 0.66
C GLN A 453 -5.32 53.03 0.54
N TYR A 454 -5.83 53.52 1.68
CA TYR A 454 -7.08 54.29 1.78
C TYR A 454 -6.86 55.76 2.12
N ILE A 455 -5.64 56.15 2.53
CA ILE A 455 -5.31 57.54 2.91
C ILE A 455 -4.37 58.24 1.93
N SER A 456 -3.77 57.51 0.99
CA SER A 456 -2.84 58.07 0.02
C SER A 456 -3.22 57.69 -1.41
N LEU A 457 -2.99 58.61 -2.36
CA LEU A 457 -3.15 58.33 -3.78
C LEU A 457 -1.97 57.48 -4.26
N PHE A 458 -2.27 56.41 -4.99
CA PHE A 458 -1.24 55.66 -5.69
C PHE A 458 -0.60 56.55 -6.77
N HIS A 459 0.73 56.61 -6.78
CA HIS A 459 1.48 57.30 -7.82
C HIS A 459 2.29 56.26 -8.58
N SER A 460 2.03 56.14 -9.88
CA SER A 460 2.76 55.21 -10.74
C SER A 460 4.24 55.57 -10.78
N GLY A 461 5.09 54.56 -10.55
CA GLY A 461 6.53 54.72 -10.37
C GLY A 461 7.25 53.42 -10.66
N ARG A 462 7.82 52.78 -9.62
CA ARG A 462 8.39 51.43 -9.74
C ARG A 462 7.33 50.34 -9.94
N LEU A 463 6.19 50.50 -9.26
CA LEU A 463 5.01 49.65 -9.42
C LEU A 463 4.08 50.25 -10.49
N SER A 464 3.53 49.40 -11.35
CA SER A 464 2.41 49.75 -12.22
C SER A 464 1.08 49.71 -11.44
N PRO A 465 -0.01 50.29 -11.98
CA PRO A 465 -1.35 50.11 -11.41
C PRO A 465 -1.77 48.63 -11.31
N SER A 466 -1.35 47.79 -12.26
CA SER A 466 -1.65 46.34 -12.20
C SER A 466 -0.89 45.66 -11.06
N ASP A 467 0.40 45.98 -10.90
CA ASP A 467 1.24 45.46 -9.82
C ASP A 467 0.71 45.85 -8.43
N ASN A 468 0.32 47.12 -8.30
CA ASN A 468 -0.29 47.65 -7.07
C ASN A 468 -1.61 46.93 -6.76
N LYS A 469 -2.46 46.74 -7.77
CA LYS A 469 -3.71 45.98 -7.65
C LYS A 469 -3.48 44.54 -7.18
N PHE A 470 -2.44 43.86 -7.69
CA PHE A 470 -2.06 42.53 -7.20
C PHE A 470 -1.73 42.56 -5.70
N LEU A 471 -0.87 43.49 -5.28
CA LEU A 471 -0.47 43.65 -3.89
C LEU A 471 -1.67 43.99 -2.98
N ILE A 472 -2.61 44.82 -3.44
CA ILE A 472 -3.83 45.12 -2.69
C ILE A 472 -4.69 43.86 -2.52
N GLN A 473 -4.88 43.05 -3.57
CA GLN A 473 -5.68 41.84 -3.50
C GLN A 473 -5.14 40.81 -2.49
N ILE A 474 -3.83 40.55 -2.51
CA ILE A 474 -3.21 39.59 -1.58
C ILE A 474 -3.27 40.08 -0.12
N ARG A 475 -3.19 41.40 0.10
CA ARG A 475 -3.39 42.01 1.43
C ARG A 475 -4.84 41.93 1.90
N GLY A 476 -5.78 41.95 0.96
CA GLY A 476 -7.18 41.63 1.20
C GLY A 476 -7.49 40.14 1.40
N PHE A 477 -6.47 39.27 1.46
CA PHE A 477 -6.61 37.81 1.55
C PHE A 477 -7.39 37.19 0.37
N LYS A 478 -7.30 37.82 -0.81
CA LYS A 478 -7.87 37.31 -2.06
C LYS A 478 -6.75 36.74 -2.92
N THR A 479 -6.90 35.50 -3.35
CA THR A 479 -5.98 34.87 -4.32
C THR A 479 -6.27 35.40 -5.72
N PRO A 480 -5.31 36.07 -6.38
CA PRO A 480 -5.49 36.52 -7.76
C PRO A 480 -5.59 35.36 -8.74
N ASP A 481 -6.16 35.63 -9.91
CA ASP A 481 -6.21 34.69 -11.04
C ASP A 481 -4.79 34.30 -11.51
N PRO A 482 -4.55 33.06 -11.96
CA PRO A 482 -3.22 32.65 -12.44
C PRO A 482 -2.64 33.48 -13.59
N ASP A 483 -3.50 34.07 -14.43
CA ASP A 483 -3.12 34.95 -15.53
C ASP A 483 -3.29 36.44 -15.20
N PHE A 484 -3.44 36.79 -13.92
CA PHE A 484 -3.42 38.19 -13.50
C PHE A 484 -2.14 38.88 -14.00
N GLN A 485 -2.30 39.98 -14.73
CA GLN A 485 -1.20 40.70 -15.36
C GLN A 485 -0.30 41.36 -14.32
N ILE A 486 0.99 41.06 -14.36
CA ILE A 486 2.03 41.71 -13.55
C ILE A 486 3.05 42.33 -14.52
N ASP A 487 3.20 43.64 -14.47
CA ASP A 487 4.09 44.39 -15.37
C ASP A 487 5.52 44.42 -14.83
N ASN A 488 5.68 44.51 -13.50
CA ASN A 488 6.98 44.47 -12.84
C ASN A 488 7.05 43.39 -11.73
N PRO A 489 7.24 42.11 -12.10
CA PRO A 489 7.28 41.00 -11.14
C PRO A 489 8.35 41.14 -10.06
N ALA A 490 9.49 41.77 -10.36
CA ALA A 490 10.56 41.97 -9.39
C ALA A 490 10.12 42.85 -8.21
N GLU A 491 9.39 43.94 -8.50
CA GLU A 491 8.85 44.83 -7.46
C GLU A 491 7.70 44.17 -6.70
N VAL A 492 6.86 43.37 -7.36
CA VAL A 492 5.80 42.59 -6.68
C VAL A 492 6.42 41.58 -5.73
N VAL A 493 7.42 40.80 -6.15
CA VAL A 493 8.15 39.86 -5.29
C VAL A 493 8.80 40.59 -4.11
N ALA A 494 9.35 41.80 -4.31
CA ALA A 494 9.91 42.61 -3.24
C ALA A 494 8.85 43.20 -2.29
N GLY A 495 7.63 43.46 -2.77
CA GLY A 495 6.49 43.94 -1.98
C GLY A 495 5.70 42.84 -1.25
N MET A 496 5.95 41.57 -1.59
CA MET A 496 5.40 40.42 -0.88
C MET A 496 6.16 40.16 0.43
N ARG A 497 5.41 39.73 1.46
CA ARG A 497 5.97 39.25 2.72
C ARG A 497 6.50 37.84 2.51
N GLU A 498 7.49 37.43 3.29
CA GLU A 498 8.04 36.07 3.20
C GLU A 498 6.95 34.99 3.42
N GLU A 499 5.91 35.27 4.23
CA GLU A 499 4.81 34.32 4.44
C GLU A 499 3.83 34.21 3.25
N ASP A 500 3.83 35.19 2.34
CA ASP A 500 2.95 35.19 1.17
C ASP A 500 3.34 34.07 0.19
N PHE A 501 4.61 33.67 0.18
CA PHE A 501 5.12 32.61 -0.69
C PHE A 501 4.65 31.20 -0.27
N GLU A 502 4.02 31.09 0.90
CA GLU A 502 3.42 29.85 1.42
C GLU A 502 1.89 29.82 1.26
N ARG A 503 1.34 30.69 0.40
CA ARG A 503 -0.10 30.85 0.16
C ARG A 503 -0.42 30.77 -1.32
N GLY A 504 -1.72 30.69 -1.64
CA GLY A 504 -2.22 30.67 -3.02
C GLY A 504 -1.82 31.87 -3.87
N TYR A 505 -1.28 32.94 -3.27
CA TYR A 505 -0.82 34.13 -3.98
C TYR A 505 0.33 33.85 -4.94
N VAL A 506 1.09 32.77 -4.72
CA VAL A 506 2.16 32.35 -5.63
C VAL A 506 1.65 31.73 -6.93
N LEU A 507 0.36 31.37 -7.00
CA LEU A 507 -0.26 30.71 -8.15
C LEU A 507 -0.49 31.68 -9.32
N ASN A 508 0.45 32.58 -9.59
CA ASN A 508 0.43 33.49 -10.73
C ASN A 508 1.61 33.18 -11.67
N ARG A 509 1.31 33.02 -12.95
CA ARG A 509 2.27 32.60 -13.97
C ARG A 509 3.42 33.60 -14.13
N HIS A 510 3.13 34.90 -14.18
CA HIS A 510 4.15 35.95 -14.35
C HIS A 510 5.11 36.01 -13.16
N LEU A 511 4.58 35.82 -11.95
CA LEU A 511 5.37 35.77 -10.71
C LEU A 511 6.32 34.56 -10.71
N ILE A 512 5.80 33.37 -11.02
CA ILE A 512 6.57 32.13 -11.01
C ILE A 512 7.60 32.12 -12.14
N ASP A 513 7.25 32.58 -13.35
CA ASP A 513 8.21 32.71 -14.46
C ASP A 513 9.40 33.60 -14.07
N HIS A 514 9.14 34.75 -13.45
CA HIS A 514 10.21 35.65 -12.99
C HIS A 514 11.10 35.01 -11.92
N MET A 515 10.49 34.35 -10.93
CA MET A 515 11.26 33.69 -9.87
C MET A 515 12.11 32.53 -10.41
N LEU A 516 11.57 31.75 -11.35
CA LEU A 516 12.27 30.64 -12.00
C LEU A 516 13.34 31.10 -12.99
N GLU A 517 13.22 32.30 -13.57
CA GLU A 517 14.30 32.90 -14.36
C GLU A 517 15.53 33.24 -13.48
N ASN A 518 15.31 33.55 -12.20
CA ASN A 518 16.33 33.95 -11.23
C ASN A 518 16.40 33.04 -9.99
N VAL A 519 16.44 31.71 -10.20
CA VAL A 519 16.37 30.68 -9.13
C VAL A 519 17.32 30.95 -7.96
N SER A 520 18.56 31.39 -8.22
CA SER A 520 19.56 31.64 -7.19
C SER A 520 19.19 32.78 -6.25
N GLU A 521 18.52 33.82 -6.75
CA GLU A 521 18.11 34.99 -5.96
C GLU A 521 16.87 34.68 -5.13
N HIS A 522 16.01 33.80 -5.62
CA HIS A 522 14.71 33.49 -5.01
C HIS A 522 14.62 32.10 -4.36
N LYS A 523 15.76 31.46 -4.06
CA LYS A 523 15.81 30.06 -3.59
C LYS A 523 14.85 29.75 -2.43
N GLY A 524 14.82 30.57 -1.38
CA GLY A 524 13.94 30.35 -0.23
C GLY A 524 12.45 30.50 -0.57
N ARG A 525 12.13 31.51 -1.39
CA ARG A 525 10.76 31.81 -1.84
C ARG A 525 10.23 30.76 -2.80
N LEU A 526 11.06 30.27 -3.71
CA LEU A 526 10.74 29.14 -4.59
C LEU A 526 10.53 27.86 -3.80
N GLU A 527 11.36 27.57 -2.80
CA GLU A 527 11.15 26.40 -1.94
C GLU A 527 9.78 26.46 -1.23
N GLN A 528 9.40 27.62 -0.71
CA GLN A 528 8.08 27.84 -0.10
C GLN A 528 6.94 27.68 -1.11
N ALA A 529 7.08 28.28 -2.29
CA ALA A 529 6.08 28.21 -3.35
C ALA A 529 5.89 26.76 -3.86
N MET A 530 6.98 26.03 -4.13
CA MET A 530 6.90 24.64 -4.60
C MET A 530 6.29 23.71 -3.54
N LYS A 531 6.63 23.91 -2.25
CA LYS A 531 6.00 23.17 -1.15
C LYS A 531 4.50 23.47 -1.05
N PHE A 532 4.10 24.72 -1.24
CA PHE A 532 2.68 25.09 -1.26
C PHE A 532 1.95 24.42 -2.44
N ILE A 533 2.50 24.54 -3.65
CA ILE A 533 1.94 23.93 -4.87
C ILE A 533 1.80 22.42 -4.71
N ALA A 534 2.82 21.73 -4.20
CA ALA A 534 2.75 20.29 -3.98
C ALA A 534 1.73 19.90 -2.90
N ARG A 535 1.63 20.66 -1.80
CA ARG A 535 0.62 20.40 -0.76
C ARG A 535 -0.81 20.65 -1.27
N ASN A 536 -0.99 21.59 -2.20
CA ASN A 536 -2.28 21.96 -2.77
C ASN A 536 -2.36 21.60 -4.28
N PHE A 537 -1.81 20.45 -4.67
CA PHE A 537 -1.63 20.09 -6.08
C PHE A 537 -2.96 20.04 -6.86
N GLU A 538 -3.99 19.44 -6.25
CA GLU A 538 -5.35 19.38 -6.82
C GLU A 538 -6.03 20.76 -6.83
N GLY A 539 -5.73 21.64 -5.87
CA GLY A 539 -6.24 23.01 -5.85
C GLY A 539 -5.47 23.98 -6.76
N SER A 540 -4.42 23.52 -7.44
CA SER A 540 -3.55 24.35 -8.29
C SER A 540 -3.72 24.06 -9.79
N GLN A 541 -4.81 23.39 -10.19
CA GLN A 541 -5.03 22.93 -11.57
C GLN A 541 -5.16 24.07 -12.57
N GLU A 542 -5.91 25.14 -12.24
CA GLU A 542 -6.01 26.33 -13.09
C GLU A 542 -4.64 26.99 -13.32
N PHE A 543 -3.79 26.99 -12.29
CA PHE A 543 -2.42 27.47 -12.41
C PHE A 543 -1.59 26.60 -13.34
N PHE A 544 -1.66 25.27 -13.20
CA PHE A 544 -0.93 24.36 -14.09
C PHE A 544 -1.41 24.49 -15.55
N GLU A 545 -2.71 24.57 -15.79
CA GLU A 545 -3.27 24.78 -17.14
C GLU A 545 -2.76 26.07 -17.78
N SER A 546 -2.81 27.18 -17.04
CA SER A 546 -2.27 28.47 -17.47
C SER A 546 -0.76 28.39 -17.74
N PHE A 547 0.01 27.78 -16.82
CA PHE A 547 1.47 27.70 -16.92
C PHE A 547 1.94 26.76 -18.03
N TYR A 548 1.26 25.64 -18.25
CA TYR A 548 1.57 24.71 -19.34
C TYR A 548 1.30 25.32 -20.71
N THR A 549 0.26 26.14 -20.82
CA THR A 549 -0.13 26.78 -22.08
C THR A 549 0.73 28.00 -22.40
N ASN A 550 0.98 28.86 -21.41
CA ASN A 550 1.54 30.20 -21.62
C ASN A 550 2.82 30.49 -20.81
N GLY A 551 3.30 29.56 -19.99
CA GLY A 551 4.47 29.74 -19.14
C GLY A 551 5.77 29.68 -19.93
N ARG A 552 6.77 30.44 -19.50
CA ARG A 552 8.08 30.51 -20.17
C ARG A 552 9.08 29.50 -19.57
N GLN A 553 8.95 29.19 -18.29
CA GLN A 553 9.93 28.41 -17.53
C GLN A 553 9.42 27.02 -17.11
N ILE A 554 8.73 26.31 -18.01
CA ILE A 554 8.15 24.96 -17.73
C ILE A 554 9.20 23.96 -17.23
N SER A 555 10.37 23.89 -17.86
CA SER A 555 11.43 22.99 -17.42
C SER A 555 11.98 23.32 -16.02
N GLN A 556 12.16 24.60 -15.71
CA GLN A 556 12.58 25.00 -14.37
C GLN A 556 11.49 24.74 -13.33
N LEU A 557 10.21 24.94 -13.68
CA LEU A 557 9.09 24.64 -12.79
C LEU A 557 9.08 23.15 -12.43
N MET A 558 9.16 22.27 -13.43
CA MET A 558 9.19 20.82 -13.19
C MET A 558 10.40 20.42 -12.35
N ASN A 559 11.58 20.98 -12.65
CA ASN A 559 12.82 20.71 -11.91
C ASN A 559 12.73 21.13 -10.43
N GLU A 560 12.32 22.37 -10.14
CA GLU A 560 12.21 22.86 -8.77
C GLU A 560 11.08 22.16 -8.00
N LEU A 561 9.96 21.82 -8.66
CA LEU A 561 8.88 21.05 -8.06
C LEU A 561 9.34 19.63 -7.68
N ALA A 562 10.05 18.93 -8.57
CA ALA A 562 10.61 17.60 -8.31
C ALA A 562 11.63 17.62 -7.17
N LYS A 563 12.51 18.63 -7.15
CA LYS A 563 13.57 18.80 -6.15
C LYS A 563 13.02 19.09 -4.76
N HIS A 564 12.00 19.94 -4.66
CA HIS A 564 11.41 20.34 -3.38
C HIS A 564 10.23 19.46 -2.95
N SER A 565 9.75 18.57 -3.81
CA SER A 565 8.65 17.65 -3.53
C SER A 565 8.82 16.30 -4.27
N PRO A 566 9.65 15.38 -3.73
CA PRO A 566 9.89 14.08 -4.36
C PRO A 566 8.64 13.23 -4.59
N GLY A 567 7.57 13.43 -3.80
CA GLY A 567 6.28 12.75 -3.97
C GLY A 567 5.39 13.33 -5.08
N VAL A 568 5.87 14.26 -5.90
CA VAL A 568 5.07 14.88 -6.96
C VAL A 568 4.61 13.88 -8.02
N ALA A 569 5.35 12.79 -8.25
CA ALA A 569 4.94 11.73 -9.18
C ALA A 569 3.58 11.10 -8.77
N ASP A 570 3.43 10.77 -7.49
CA ASP A 570 2.20 10.17 -6.96
C ASP A 570 1.03 11.17 -6.98
N LEU A 571 1.32 12.47 -6.82
CA LEU A 571 0.32 13.53 -6.92
C LEU A 571 -0.14 13.71 -8.37
N ALA A 572 0.81 13.72 -9.32
CA ALA A 572 0.54 13.88 -10.74
C ALA A 572 -0.33 12.75 -11.30
N VAL A 573 -0.04 11.49 -10.95
CA VAL A 573 -0.82 10.33 -11.40
C VAL A 573 -2.25 10.31 -10.86
N LYS A 574 -2.48 10.87 -9.66
CA LYS A 574 -3.80 10.92 -9.01
C LYS A 574 -4.63 12.15 -9.39
N ALA A 575 -4.02 13.13 -10.05
CA ALA A 575 -4.69 14.37 -10.41
C ALA A 575 -5.70 14.15 -11.55
N PRO A 576 -6.77 14.96 -11.63
CA PRO A 576 -7.76 14.87 -12.72
C PRO A 576 -7.15 14.98 -14.12
N ASN A 577 -6.11 15.82 -14.29
CA ASN A 577 -5.39 16.04 -15.55
C ASN A 577 -4.04 15.30 -15.57
N ALA A 578 -3.98 14.09 -15.03
CA ALA A 578 -2.77 13.26 -14.98
C ALA A 578 -2.02 13.17 -16.33
N PRO A 579 -2.67 12.99 -17.51
CA PRO A 579 -1.96 12.89 -18.78
C PRO A 579 -1.06 14.09 -19.07
N TYR A 580 -1.54 15.30 -18.82
CA TYR A 580 -0.77 16.54 -19.02
C TYR A 580 0.39 16.64 -18.03
N HIS A 581 0.15 16.40 -16.75
CA HIS A 581 1.20 16.44 -15.74
C HIS A 581 2.32 15.44 -16.03
N ILE A 582 1.96 14.21 -16.42
CA ILE A 582 2.93 13.17 -16.76
C ILE A 582 3.68 13.53 -18.05
N ALA A 583 3.00 14.01 -19.09
CA ALA A 583 3.65 14.51 -20.30
C ALA A 583 4.70 15.58 -19.97
N HIS A 584 4.36 16.56 -19.13
CA HIS A 584 5.29 17.62 -18.75
C HIS A 584 6.46 17.12 -17.88
N LEU A 585 6.20 16.23 -16.91
CA LEU A 585 7.27 15.63 -16.10
C LEU A 585 8.25 14.84 -16.97
N VAL A 586 7.74 13.99 -17.87
CA VAL A 586 8.58 13.17 -18.74
C VAL A 586 9.38 14.03 -19.71
N ASN A 587 8.77 15.05 -20.33
CA ASN A 587 9.43 15.82 -21.39
C ASN A 587 10.42 16.86 -20.87
N PHE A 588 10.13 17.51 -19.74
CA PHE A 588 10.86 18.70 -19.31
C PHE A 588 11.83 18.49 -18.14
N LEU A 589 11.81 17.33 -17.47
CA LEU A 589 12.79 17.01 -16.42
C LEU A 589 14.13 16.55 -16.98
N PRO A 590 15.25 16.80 -16.27
CA PRO A 590 16.53 16.17 -16.60
C PRO A 590 16.46 14.63 -16.49
N PRO A 591 17.06 13.85 -17.41
CA PRO A 591 16.94 12.39 -17.43
C PRO A 591 17.27 11.70 -16.10
N LYS A 592 18.35 12.13 -15.42
CA LYS A 592 18.74 11.59 -14.11
C LYS A 592 17.69 11.84 -13.02
N MET A 593 17.05 13.00 -13.01
CA MET A 593 16.01 13.29 -12.01
C MET A 593 14.73 12.52 -12.32
N LEU A 594 14.41 12.38 -13.60
CA LEU A 594 13.27 11.60 -14.05
C LEU A 594 13.39 10.13 -13.59
N THR A 595 14.55 9.49 -13.73
CA THR A 595 14.78 8.11 -13.29
C THR A 595 15.00 7.98 -11.78
N ASP A 596 15.93 8.76 -11.22
CA ASP A 596 16.47 8.50 -9.87
C ASP A 596 15.59 9.10 -8.77
N THR A 597 14.77 10.10 -9.10
CA THR A 597 13.92 10.81 -8.14
C THR A 597 12.45 10.56 -8.39
N ILE A 598 11.96 10.89 -9.60
CA ILE A 598 10.54 10.90 -9.93
C ILE A 598 10.00 9.50 -10.20
N ASN A 599 10.71 8.67 -10.97
CA ASN A 599 10.30 7.30 -11.26
C ASN A 599 11.00 6.26 -10.35
N ARG A 600 11.55 6.68 -9.22
CA ARG A 600 12.30 5.78 -8.32
C ARG A 600 11.47 4.58 -7.84
N THR A 601 10.17 4.79 -7.65
CA THR A 601 9.19 3.77 -7.21
C THR A 601 8.46 3.11 -8.39
N GLY A 602 8.75 3.50 -9.63
CA GLY A 602 8.02 3.06 -10.82
C GLY A 602 6.62 3.67 -10.96
N THR A 603 6.29 4.74 -10.22
CA THR A 603 4.96 5.38 -10.29
C THR A 603 4.65 5.92 -11.70
N VAL A 604 5.61 6.59 -12.34
CA VAL A 604 5.42 7.19 -13.67
C VAL A 604 5.40 6.12 -14.75
N SER A 605 6.34 5.18 -14.73
CA SER A 605 6.33 4.07 -15.69
C SER A 605 5.09 3.19 -15.52
N GLY A 606 4.67 2.92 -14.27
CA GLY A 606 3.42 2.21 -13.98
C GLY A 606 2.20 2.87 -14.61
N TYR A 607 2.07 4.20 -14.52
CA TYR A 607 1.00 4.93 -15.19
C TYR A 607 1.12 4.86 -16.72
N LEU A 608 2.32 5.04 -17.27
CA LEU A 608 2.56 5.01 -18.72
C LEU A 608 2.31 3.61 -19.33
N ASN A 609 2.50 2.53 -18.58
CA ASN A 609 2.26 1.18 -19.09
C ASN A 609 0.83 0.98 -19.63
N GLU A 610 -0.17 1.56 -18.94
CA GLU A 610 -1.59 1.47 -19.33
C GLU A 610 -2.08 2.76 -19.99
N GLY A 611 -1.61 3.93 -19.53
CA GLY A 611 -2.11 5.25 -19.94
C GLY A 611 -1.25 5.99 -20.96
N LEU A 612 -0.32 5.33 -21.67
CA LEU A 612 0.52 6.01 -22.67
C LEU A 612 -0.32 6.71 -23.75
N VAL A 613 -1.42 6.09 -24.21
CA VAL A 613 -2.31 6.69 -25.22
C VAL A 613 -2.87 8.03 -24.77
N ASP A 614 -3.26 8.16 -23.50
CA ASP A 614 -3.81 9.41 -22.96
C ASP A 614 -2.77 10.52 -22.93
N VAL A 615 -1.51 10.17 -22.59
CA VAL A 615 -0.38 11.09 -22.63
C VAL A 615 -0.08 11.54 -24.06
N LEU A 616 -0.11 10.63 -25.03
CA LEU A 616 0.08 10.97 -26.45
C LEU A 616 -1.06 11.85 -27.00
N ASN A 617 -2.30 11.62 -26.55
CA ASN A 617 -3.47 12.42 -26.91
C ASN A 617 -3.43 13.86 -26.40
N THR A 618 -2.52 14.21 -25.48
CA THR A 618 -2.30 15.60 -25.06
C THR A 618 -1.72 16.48 -26.17
N GLY A 619 -1.12 15.89 -27.21
CA GLY A 619 -0.46 16.60 -28.30
C GLY A 619 0.92 17.17 -27.94
N ILE A 620 1.45 16.88 -26.75
CA ILE A 620 2.80 17.24 -26.34
C ILE A 620 3.79 16.28 -27.03
N ASP A 621 4.74 16.83 -27.79
CA ASP A 621 5.76 16.05 -28.48
C ASP A 621 6.70 15.38 -27.46
N LEU A 622 6.49 14.09 -27.23
CA LEU A 622 7.18 13.29 -26.22
C LEU A 622 8.48 12.73 -26.81
N GLU A 623 9.61 13.02 -26.17
CA GLU A 623 10.90 12.38 -26.52
C GLU A 623 10.85 10.88 -26.19
N LEU A 624 10.53 10.05 -27.20
CA LEU A 624 10.24 8.62 -27.03
C LEU A 624 11.39 7.82 -26.39
N GLY A 625 12.65 8.24 -26.58
CA GLY A 625 13.81 7.63 -25.92
C GLY A 625 13.76 7.66 -24.39
N ARG A 626 12.93 8.54 -23.81
CA ARG A 626 12.71 8.58 -22.36
C ARG A 626 11.84 7.44 -21.84
N LEU A 627 11.01 6.84 -22.70
CA LEU A 627 10.20 5.67 -22.33
C LEU A 627 11.09 4.48 -21.97
N GLU A 628 12.17 4.28 -22.74
CA GLU A 628 13.18 3.25 -22.48
C GLU A 628 13.89 3.52 -21.15
N ALA A 629 14.36 4.75 -20.92
CA ALA A 629 15.03 5.13 -19.67
C ALA A 629 14.15 4.96 -18.42
N LEU A 630 12.82 5.07 -18.58
CA LEU A 630 11.84 4.87 -17.52
C LEU A 630 11.49 3.39 -17.28
N GLY A 631 11.90 2.47 -18.16
CA GLY A 631 11.49 1.07 -18.13
C GLY A 631 9.99 0.90 -18.37
N VAL A 632 9.42 1.68 -19.29
CA VAL A 632 8.01 1.55 -19.69
C VAL A 632 7.81 0.25 -20.46
N GLN A 633 6.75 -0.47 -20.11
CA GLN A 633 6.26 -1.68 -20.78
C GLN A 633 4.78 -1.50 -21.08
N VAL A 634 4.48 -1.04 -22.30
CA VAL A 634 3.12 -0.82 -22.78
C VAL A 634 2.32 -2.13 -22.71
N VAL A 635 1.14 -2.06 -22.10
CA VAL A 635 0.26 -3.21 -21.91
C VAL A 635 -0.44 -3.61 -23.21
N SER A 636 -0.95 -2.63 -23.97
CA SER A 636 -1.69 -2.83 -25.22
C SER A 636 -1.09 -1.99 -26.35
N LEU A 637 -0.53 -2.65 -27.36
CA LEU A 637 -0.06 -1.98 -28.57
C LEU A 637 -1.22 -1.44 -29.43
N ALA A 638 -2.41 -2.04 -29.32
CA ALA A 638 -3.59 -1.61 -30.05
C ALA A 638 -4.02 -0.19 -29.64
N ASP A 639 -3.87 0.16 -28.37
CA ASP A 639 -4.31 1.46 -27.83
C ASP A 639 -3.49 2.62 -28.39
N ILE A 640 -2.22 2.37 -28.74
CA ILE A 640 -1.31 3.38 -29.28
C ILE A 640 -1.15 3.29 -30.81
N ALA A 641 -1.89 2.40 -31.49
CA ALA A 641 -1.72 2.11 -32.91
C ALA A 641 -1.92 3.35 -33.81
N ASP A 642 -2.84 4.24 -33.43
CA ASP A 642 -3.11 5.51 -34.13
C ASP A 642 -1.93 6.50 -34.02
N HIS A 643 -1.06 6.34 -33.02
CA HIS A 643 0.16 7.13 -32.83
C HIS A 643 1.37 6.44 -33.45
N HIS A 644 1.41 6.38 -34.79
CA HIS A 644 2.37 5.57 -35.56
C HIS A 644 3.84 5.71 -35.15
N ALA A 645 4.31 6.92 -34.81
CA ALA A 645 5.69 7.13 -34.38
C ALA A 645 5.99 6.47 -33.02
N ALA A 646 5.07 6.61 -32.07
CA ALA A 646 5.18 5.99 -30.75
C ALA A 646 5.04 4.47 -30.83
N ALA A 647 4.01 3.97 -31.55
CA ALA A 647 3.82 2.54 -31.77
C ALA A 647 5.04 1.88 -32.40
N LYS A 648 5.59 2.48 -33.47
CA LYS A 648 6.80 1.99 -34.13
C LYS A 648 7.99 1.95 -33.16
N PHE A 649 8.22 3.03 -32.42
CA PHE A 649 9.33 3.09 -31.46
C PHE A 649 9.20 2.05 -30.34
N VAL A 650 8.00 1.88 -29.78
CA VAL A 650 7.72 0.89 -28.73
C VAL A 650 7.98 -0.53 -29.24
N VAL A 651 7.55 -0.84 -30.47
CA VAL A 651 7.77 -2.15 -31.10
C VAL A 651 9.24 -2.41 -31.40
N GLU A 652 9.94 -1.45 -32.04
CA GLU A 652 11.35 -1.61 -32.42
C GLU A 652 12.30 -1.71 -31.22
N ASN A 653 11.93 -1.14 -30.07
CA ASN A 653 12.71 -1.17 -28.83
C ASN A 653 12.15 -2.13 -27.77
N ALA A 654 11.21 -3.02 -28.13
CA ALA A 654 10.65 -4.03 -27.24
C ALA A 654 10.05 -3.49 -25.92
N LEU A 655 9.48 -2.27 -25.95
CA LEU A 655 8.92 -1.58 -24.77
C LEU A 655 7.45 -1.96 -24.51
N TYR A 656 7.08 -3.22 -24.75
CA TYR A 656 5.71 -3.72 -24.56
C TYR A 656 5.72 -5.07 -23.85
N ARG A 657 4.64 -5.37 -23.13
CA ARG A 657 4.47 -6.66 -22.44
C ARG A 657 4.28 -7.79 -23.44
N ILE A 658 4.88 -8.93 -23.14
CA ILE A 658 4.62 -10.18 -23.87
C ILE A 658 3.17 -10.61 -23.59
N SER A 659 2.34 -10.58 -24.62
CA SER A 659 0.96 -11.07 -24.60
C SER A 659 0.58 -11.54 -26.01
N TYR A 660 -0.41 -12.42 -26.11
CA TYR A 660 -0.91 -12.88 -27.41
C TYR A 660 -1.33 -11.70 -28.30
N ASP A 661 -2.10 -10.75 -27.76
CA ASP A 661 -2.59 -9.61 -28.51
C ASP A 661 -1.47 -8.69 -29.02
N ASN A 662 -0.44 -8.43 -28.22
CA ASN A 662 0.69 -7.62 -28.64
C ASN A 662 1.53 -8.33 -29.71
N ILE A 663 1.80 -9.63 -29.54
CA ILE A 663 2.52 -10.44 -30.53
C ILE A 663 1.74 -10.44 -31.86
N ARG A 664 0.44 -10.70 -31.79
CA ARG A 664 -0.46 -10.66 -32.94
C ARG A 664 -0.46 -9.28 -33.61
N HIS A 665 -0.46 -8.20 -32.83
CA HIS A 665 -0.40 -6.84 -33.35
C HIS A 665 0.90 -6.58 -34.11
N VAL A 666 2.07 -6.96 -33.55
CA VAL A 666 3.37 -6.81 -34.22
C VAL A 666 3.43 -7.60 -35.52
N ILE A 667 2.94 -8.84 -35.53
CA ILE A 667 2.92 -9.67 -36.73
C ILE A 667 1.96 -9.11 -37.79
N ALA A 668 0.80 -8.60 -37.39
CA ALA A 668 -0.17 -7.99 -38.30
C ALA A 668 0.39 -6.75 -39.05
N LEU A 669 1.44 -6.09 -38.52
CA LEU A 669 2.10 -4.97 -39.20
C LEU A 669 2.95 -5.40 -40.41
N SER A 670 3.34 -6.68 -40.49
CA SER A 670 4.30 -7.18 -41.47
C SER A 670 3.85 -8.42 -42.25
N ALA A 671 2.77 -9.09 -41.81
CA ALA A 671 2.32 -10.37 -42.36
C ALA A 671 0.87 -10.37 -42.87
N ASP A 672 0.52 -11.38 -43.67
CA ASP A 672 -0.81 -11.58 -44.24
C ASP A 672 -1.76 -12.33 -43.29
N ALA A 673 -3.05 -12.38 -43.66
CA ALA A 673 -4.09 -12.99 -42.83
C ALA A 673 -3.87 -14.49 -42.56
N THR A 674 -3.20 -15.20 -43.47
CA THR A 674 -2.82 -16.62 -43.31
C THR A 674 -1.77 -16.82 -42.23
N THR A 675 -0.80 -15.90 -42.12
CA THR A 675 0.23 -15.92 -41.07
C THR A 675 -0.39 -15.73 -39.68
N LEU A 676 -1.43 -14.91 -39.56
CA LEU A 676 -2.11 -14.67 -38.28
C LEU A 676 -2.85 -15.91 -37.75
N ALA A 677 -3.33 -16.80 -38.63
CA ALA A 677 -3.97 -18.04 -38.22
C ALA A 677 -2.97 -19.06 -37.62
N GLY A 678 -1.70 -19.01 -38.05
CA GLY A 678 -0.65 -19.86 -37.49
C GLY A 678 -0.35 -19.57 -36.02
N LEU A 679 -0.60 -18.33 -35.56
CA LEU A 679 -0.38 -17.92 -34.17
C LEU A 679 -1.30 -18.62 -33.16
N GLU A 680 -2.40 -19.22 -33.59
CA GLU A 680 -3.31 -19.95 -32.70
C GLU A 680 -2.94 -21.43 -32.58
N THR A 681 -2.29 -22.00 -33.61
CA THR A 681 -2.07 -23.46 -33.73
C THR A 681 -0.62 -23.89 -33.58
N HIS A 682 0.33 -23.03 -33.96
CA HIS A 682 1.78 -23.26 -33.91
C HIS A 682 2.50 -21.90 -33.77
N ASN A 683 2.24 -21.22 -32.66
CA ASN A 683 2.64 -19.86 -32.33
C ASN A 683 4.16 -19.65 -32.42
N PHE A 684 4.95 -20.50 -31.76
CA PHE A 684 6.39 -20.33 -31.70
C PHE A 684 7.05 -20.60 -33.05
N SER A 685 6.61 -21.65 -33.77
CA SER A 685 7.06 -21.95 -35.13
C SER A 685 6.72 -20.78 -36.08
N THR A 686 5.50 -20.25 -36.01
CA THR A 686 5.06 -19.10 -36.83
C THR A 686 5.93 -17.87 -36.58
N ILE A 687 6.21 -17.55 -35.31
CA ILE A 687 7.02 -16.37 -34.96
C ILE A 687 8.48 -16.55 -35.43
N ARG A 688 9.05 -17.74 -35.30
CA ARG A 688 10.42 -18.00 -35.73
C ARG A 688 10.58 -17.89 -37.24
N GLU A 689 9.59 -18.36 -38.00
CA GLU A 689 9.64 -18.37 -39.46
C GLU A 689 9.34 -17.00 -40.07
N LEU A 690 8.36 -16.27 -39.51
CA LEU A 690 7.76 -15.10 -40.15
C LEU A 690 7.79 -13.83 -39.29
N GLY A 691 8.10 -13.94 -38.00
CA GLY A 691 8.17 -12.80 -37.08
C GLY A 691 9.39 -11.91 -37.33
N PRO A 692 9.29 -10.59 -37.15
CA PRO A 692 10.42 -9.68 -37.30
C PRO A 692 11.48 -9.90 -36.20
N GLN A 693 12.76 -9.60 -36.49
CA GLN A 693 13.88 -9.89 -35.59
C GLN A 693 13.71 -9.30 -34.18
N HIS A 694 13.21 -8.06 -34.06
CA HIS A 694 12.99 -7.43 -32.74
C HIS A 694 11.96 -8.19 -31.90
N LEU A 695 10.94 -8.80 -32.51
CA LEU A 695 9.96 -9.62 -31.81
C LEU A 695 10.58 -10.96 -31.36
N GLN A 696 11.37 -11.58 -32.24
CA GLN A 696 12.08 -12.81 -31.89
C GLN A 696 13.03 -12.58 -30.72
N ASP A 697 13.86 -11.52 -30.79
CA ASP A 697 14.79 -11.15 -29.71
C ASP A 697 14.06 -10.85 -28.40
N HIS A 698 12.89 -10.19 -28.45
CA HIS A 698 12.07 -9.90 -27.28
C HIS A 698 11.51 -11.15 -26.61
N ILE A 699 11.02 -12.10 -27.41
CA ILE A 699 10.54 -13.40 -26.92
C ILE A 699 11.69 -14.20 -26.33
N GLU A 700 12.86 -14.22 -26.98
CA GLU A 700 14.03 -14.94 -26.48
C GLU A 700 14.51 -14.42 -25.11
N GLN A 701 14.45 -13.11 -24.88
CA GLN A 701 14.78 -12.48 -23.60
C GLN A 701 13.74 -12.73 -22.50
N ASN A 702 12.49 -13.03 -22.87
CA ASN A 702 11.35 -13.19 -21.94
C ASN A 702 10.67 -14.56 -22.11
N PHE A 703 11.45 -15.58 -22.48
CA PHE A 703 10.89 -16.82 -23.03
C PHE A 703 10.01 -17.59 -22.02
N GLY A 704 10.38 -17.63 -20.74
CA GLY A 704 9.57 -18.28 -19.71
C GLY A 704 8.17 -17.65 -19.57
N THR A 705 8.10 -16.32 -19.56
CA THR A 705 6.83 -15.57 -19.57
C THR A 705 6.06 -15.79 -20.86
N TYR A 706 6.73 -15.76 -22.01
CA TYR A 706 6.11 -16.06 -23.30
C TYR A 706 5.46 -17.46 -23.31
N LEU A 707 6.17 -18.49 -22.86
CA LEU A 707 5.66 -19.85 -22.84
C LEU A 707 4.45 -19.97 -21.91
N THR A 708 4.52 -19.36 -20.72
CA THR A 708 3.51 -19.48 -19.66
C THR A 708 2.27 -18.64 -19.90
N ASP A 709 2.44 -17.39 -20.37
CA ASP A 709 1.35 -16.42 -20.48
C ASP A 709 0.76 -16.33 -21.89
N VAL A 710 1.44 -16.89 -22.90
CA VAL A 710 0.99 -16.88 -24.30
C VAL A 710 0.75 -18.28 -24.83
N VAL A 711 1.77 -19.15 -24.88
CA VAL A 711 1.67 -20.42 -25.61
C VAL A 711 0.82 -21.46 -24.87
N LEU A 712 1.04 -21.64 -23.56
CA LEU A 712 0.28 -22.61 -22.75
C LEU A 712 -1.22 -22.28 -22.66
N PRO A 713 -1.66 -21.01 -22.52
CA PRO A 713 -3.08 -20.66 -22.52
C PRO A 713 -3.80 -20.84 -23.87
N LEU A 714 -3.09 -20.87 -25.00
CA LEU A 714 -3.70 -21.04 -26.33
C LEU A 714 -4.11 -22.49 -26.58
N GLU A 715 -5.37 -22.85 -26.31
CA GLU A 715 -5.86 -24.25 -26.36
C GLU A 715 -5.48 -25.00 -27.66
N GLU A 716 -5.56 -24.33 -28.81
CA GLU A 716 -5.31 -24.92 -30.13
C GLU A 716 -3.81 -25.05 -30.51
N ASN A 717 -2.89 -24.57 -29.66
CA ASN A 717 -1.44 -24.58 -29.94
C ASN A 717 -0.80 -25.96 -29.71
N THR A 718 -1.16 -26.91 -30.57
CA THR A 718 -0.77 -28.32 -30.47
C THR A 718 0.12 -28.80 -31.62
N HIS A 719 0.35 -27.98 -32.65
CA HIS A 719 0.99 -28.40 -33.91
C HIS A 719 2.36 -27.74 -34.13
N GLU A 720 3.11 -27.46 -33.06
CA GLU A 720 4.46 -26.87 -33.20
C GLU A 720 5.38 -27.81 -34.00
N SER A 721 6.25 -27.24 -34.85
CA SER A 721 7.23 -28.02 -35.59
C SER A 721 8.18 -28.77 -34.65
N LYS A 722 8.60 -29.99 -35.02
CA LYS A 722 9.55 -30.79 -34.21
C LYS A 722 10.81 -29.99 -33.83
N ASP A 723 11.36 -29.22 -34.78
CA ASP A 723 12.51 -28.34 -34.53
C ASP A 723 12.21 -27.25 -33.49
N ALA A 724 11.00 -26.69 -33.48
CA ALA A 724 10.55 -25.73 -32.46
C ALA A 724 10.43 -26.38 -31.09
N ILE A 725 9.78 -27.55 -31.02
CA ILE A 725 9.62 -28.29 -29.77
C ILE A 725 11.00 -28.60 -29.17
N VAL A 726 11.93 -29.13 -29.96
CA VAL A 726 13.28 -29.46 -29.49
C VAL A 726 14.03 -28.22 -29.00
N LEU A 727 13.90 -27.06 -29.64
CA LEU A 727 14.50 -25.81 -29.18
C LEU A 727 13.92 -25.38 -27.82
N VAL A 728 12.61 -25.47 -27.64
CA VAL A 728 11.95 -25.17 -26.35
C VAL A 728 12.47 -26.11 -25.25
N LEU A 729 12.54 -27.41 -25.53
CA LEU A 729 12.96 -28.41 -24.54
C LEU A 729 14.44 -28.31 -24.16
N LYS A 730 15.30 -27.74 -25.02
CA LYS A 730 16.73 -27.52 -24.73
C LYS A 730 17.00 -26.33 -23.82
N ARG A 731 15.99 -25.54 -23.46
CA ARG A 731 16.14 -24.39 -22.57
C ARG A 731 16.38 -24.84 -21.14
N ASP A 732 17.30 -24.15 -20.46
CA ASP A 732 17.61 -24.36 -19.04
C ASP A 732 17.16 -23.18 -18.16
N ASP A 733 16.67 -22.10 -18.77
CA ASP A 733 16.15 -20.89 -18.13
C ASP A 733 14.63 -20.95 -17.84
N VAL A 734 13.99 -22.09 -18.14
CA VAL A 734 12.56 -22.35 -17.90
C VAL A 734 12.41 -23.59 -17.02
N ASP A 735 11.46 -23.56 -16.10
CA ASP A 735 11.17 -24.69 -15.21
C ASP A 735 10.74 -25.94 -16.01
N GLU A 736 11.30 -27.09 -15.65
CA GLU A 736 11.07 -28.37 -16.32
C GLU A 736 9.58 -28.76 -16.36
N SER A 737 8.80 -28.37 -15.35
CA SER A 737 7.34 -28.61 -15.32
C SER A 737 6.59 -27.87 -16.42
N VAL A 738 6.99 -26.63 -16.72
CA VAL A 738 6.38 -25.80 -17.79
C VAL A 738 6.75 -26.38 -19.16
N LEU A 739 8.01 -26.82 -19.32
CA LEU A 739 8.47 -27.49 -20.53
C LEU A 739 7.73 -28.82 -20.77
N THR A 740 7.49 -29.58 -19.70
CA THR A 740 6.72 -30.83 -19.74
C THR A 740 5.27 -30.58 -20.13
N GLU A 741 4.62 -29.56 -19.55
CA GLU A 741 3.26 -29.16 -19.91
C GLU A 741 3.15 -28.75 -21.38
N PHE A 742 4.11 -27.96 -21.88
CA PHE A 742 4.19 -27.59 -23.28
C PHE A 742 4.35 -28.82 -24.19
N LEU A 743 5.23 -29.75 -23.82
CA LEU A 743 5.48 -30.99 -24.57
C LEU A 743 4.22 -31.84 -24.69
N VAL A 744 3.58 -32.16 -23.56
CA VAL A 744 2.40 -33.04 -23.52
C VAL A 744 1.21 -32.49 -24.30
N LYS A 745 1.18 -31.17 -24.52
CA LYS A 745 0.17 -30.50 -25.34
C LYS A 745 0.37 -30.69 -26.85
N GLN A 746 1.57 -31.07 -27.31
CA GLN A 746 1.86 -31.22 -28.73
C GLN A 746 1.39 -32.57 -29.28
N ASP A 747 1.00 -32.59 -30.55
CA ASP A 747 0.63 -33.81 -31.29
C ASP A 747 1.83 -34.49 -31.98
N ALA A 748 3.03 -33.93 -31.83
CA ALA A 748 4.24 -34.39 -32.49
C ALA A 748 4.72 -35.74 -31.93
N VAL A 749 4.90 -36.71 -32.83
CA VAL A 749 5.55 -37.99 -32.55
C VAL A 749 6.98 -37.97 -33.09
N PHE A 750 7.96 -38.12 -32.21
CA PHE A 750 9.39 -38.12 -32.55
C PHE A 750 9.83 -39.46 -33.15
N GLU A 751 10.70 -39.44 -34.16
CA GLU A 751 11.20 -40.68 -34.76
C GLU A 751 12.25 -41.34 -33.86
N SER A 752 13.15 -40.53 -33.29
CA SER A 752 14.18 -40.98 -32.37
C SER A 752 14.19 -40.17 -31.07
N LEU A 753 14.41 -40.85 -29.95
CA LEU A 753 14.65 -40.20 -28.65
C LEU A 753 15.89 -39.27 -28.69
N ASP A 754 16.86 -39.51 -29.58
CA ASP A 754 18.07 -38.67 -29.70
C ASP A 754 17.83 -37.21 -30.05
N GLU A 755 16.67 -36.92 -30.63
CA GLU A 755 16.29 -35.56 -30.99
C GLU A 755 16.00 -34.71 -29.75
N VAL A 756 15.66 -35.34 -28.62
CA VAL A 756 15.13 -34.70 -27.41
C VAL A 756 16.09 -34.84 -26.23
N PRO A 757 16.16 -33.88 -25.29
CA PRO A 757 16.95 -34.05 -24.07
C PRO A 757 16.50 -35.23 -23.20
N THR A 758 17.46 -35.97 -22.63
CA THR A 758 17.23 -37.21 -21.86
C THR A 758 16.26 -37.07 -20.69
N ARG A 759 16.12 -35.86 -20.12
CA ARG A 759 15.20 -35.57 -19.00
C ARG A 759 13.72 -35.76 -19.36
N PHE A 760 13.35 -35.66 -20.65
CA PHE A 760 11.96 -35.81 -21.11
C PHE A 760 11.63 -37.20 -21.67
N TYR A 761 12.57 -38.15 -21.68
CA TYR A 761 12.31 -39.47 -22.26
C TYR A 761 11.16 -40.19 -21.56
N SER A 762 11.06 -40.11 -20.23
CA SER A 762 9.95 -40.70 -19.48
C SER A 762 8.60 -40.13 -19.93
N THR A 763 8.51 -38.81 -20.12
CA THR A 763 7.30 -38.13 -20.60
C THR A 763 6.93 -38.58 -22.01
N LEU A 764 7.91 -38.69 -22.92
CA LEU A 764 7.67 -39.15 -24.28
C LEU A 764 7.12 -40.58 -24.33
N ILE A 765 7.66 -41.46 -23.48
CA ILE A 765 7.20 -42.85 -23.35
C ILE A 765 5.80 -42.90 -22.73
N GLU A 766 5.56 -42.15 -21.65
CA GLU A 766 4.25 -42.11 -20.96
C GLU A 766 3.10 -41.67 -21.88
N HIS A 767 3.36 -40.67 -22.74
CA HIS A 767 2.34 -40.06 -23.60
C HIS A 767 2.35 -40.59 -25.06
N ASN A 768 3.10 -41.66 -25.35
CA ASN A 768 3.22 -42.24 -26.71
C ASN A 768 3.69 -41.23 -27.78
N MET A 769 4.58 -40.31 -27.40
CA MET A 769 5.08 -39.24 -28.28
C MET A 769 6.37 -39.60 -29.01
N VAL A 770 6.72 -40.89 -29.07
CA VAL A 770 7.88 -41.40 -29.79
C VAL A 770 7.50 -42.64 -30.57
N GLU A 771 8.08 -42.83 -31.75
CA GLU A 771 7.82 -44.02 -32.55
C GLU A 771 8.23 -45.30 -31.80
N PRO A 772 7.38 -46.34 -31.81
CA PRO A 772 7.62 -47.62 -31.14
C PRO A 772 8.68 -48.45 -31.91
N LYS A 773 9.93 -48.02 -31.82
CA LYS A 773 11.12 -48.66 -32.39
C LYS A 773 12.00 -49.25 -31.29
N TRP A 774 12.66 -50.36 -31.58
CA TRP A 774 13.58 -51.01 -30.63
C TRP A 774 14.73 -50.10 -30.23
N GLU A 775 15.26 -49.29 -31.15
CA GLU A 775 16.30 -48.30 -30.86
C GLU A 775 15.90 -47.33 -29.73
N ASN A 776 14.65 -46.85 -29.76
CA ASN A 776 14.13 -45.93 -28.74
C ASN A 776 14.01 -46.61 -27.36
N LEU A 777 13.55 -47.85 -27.32
CA LEU A 777 13.45 -48.59 -26.06
C LEU A 777 14.82 -48.98 -25.48
N ILE A 778 15.78 -49.33 -26.35
CA ILE A 778 17.17 -49.59 -25.95
C ILE A 778 17.77 -48.32 -25.34
N ARG A 779 17.54 -47.16 -25.97
CA ARG A 779 18.01 -45.88 -25.45
C ARG A 779 17.34 -45.50 -24.13
N TYR A 780 16.03 -45.69 -24.00
CA TYR A 780 15.32 -45.42 -22.75
C TYR A 780 15.84 -46.29 -21.59
N THR A 781 16.09 -47.58 -21.84
CA THR A 781 16.64 -48.49 -20.82
C THR A 781 18.11 -48.27 -20.50
N SER A 782 18.83 -47.50 -21.32
CA SER A 782 20.22 -47.10 -21.04
C SER A 782 20.35 -46.00 -19.98
N LEU A 783 19.25 -45.34 -19.61
CA LEU A 783 19.24 -44.33 -18.55
C LEU A 783 19.58 -44.96 -17.19
N GLU A 784 20.35 -44.25 -16.35
CA GLU A 784 20.67 -44.70 -14.99
C GLU A 784 19.41 -44.98 -14.15
N LYS A 785 18.33 -44.23 -14.41
CA LYS A 785 17.03 -44.33 -13.75
C LYS A 785 15.90 -44.17 -14.77
N TYR A 786 15.53 -45.26 -15.43
CA TYR A 786 14.29 -45.31 -16.23
C TYR A 786 13.12 -45.87 -15.40
N SER A 787 11.88 -45.57 -15.80
CA SER A 787 10.69 -46.16 -15.20
C SER A 787 10.32 -47.45 -15.93
N GLY A 788 10.38 -48.58 -15.20
CA GLY A 788 9.94 -49.88 -15.71
C GLY A 788 8.45 -49.90 -16.03
N ASP A 789 7.62 -49.36 -15.14
CA ASP A 789 6.16 -49.37 -15.28
C ASP A 789 5.71 -48.62 -16.55
N LEU A 790 6.33 -47.47 -16.85
CA LEU A 790 6.07 -46.72 -18.08
C LEU A 790 6.47 -47.51 -19.33
N LEU A 791 7.62 -48.20 -19.27
CA LEU A 791 8.08 -49.04 -20.37
C LEU A 791 7.16 -50.25 -20.57
N THR A 792 6.68 -50.90 -19.51
CA THR A 792 5.68 -51.96 -19.59
C THR A 792 4.43 -51.45 -20.30
N ALA A 793 3.86 -50.34 -19.82
CA ALA A 793 2.63 -49.78 -20.36
C ALA A 793 2.78 -49.41 -21.85
N PHE A 794 3.89 -48.78 -22.23
CA PHE A 794 4.19 -48.45 -23.63
C PHE A 794 4.27 -49.71 -24.51
N MET A 795 4.89 -50.78 -24.01
CA MET A 795 5.00 -52.07 -24.72
C MET A 795 3.68 -52.87 -24.71
N GLN A 796 2.77 -52.62 -23.80
CA GLN A 796 1.45 -53.28 -23.76
C GLN A 796 0.39 -52.56 -24.60
N ASP A 797 0.62 -51.30 -24.98
CA ASP A 797 -0.27 -50.61 -25.91
C ASP A 797 -0.37 -51.39 -27.24
N GLY A 798 -1.60 -51.64 -27.69
CA GLY A 798 -1.84 -52.51 -28.83
C GLY A 798 -1.22 -52.03 -30.13
N SER A 799 -1.13 -50.70 -30.33
CA SER A 799 -0.53 -50.11 -31.52
C SER A 799 1.00 -50.17 -31.46
N ASN A 800 1.58 -49.85 -30.31
CA ASN A 800 3.03 -49.92 -30.09
C ASN A 800 3.54 -51.36 -30.18
N LYS A 801 2.85 -52.32 -29.55
CA LYS A 801 3.18 -53.74 -29.64
C LYS A 801 3.24 -54.19 -31.09
N GLN A 802 2.22 -53.91 -31.88
CA GLN A 802 2.18 -54.32 -33.29
C GLN A 802 3.35 -53.74 -34.09
N ALA A 803 3.70 -52.49 -33.86
CA ALA A 803 4.82 -51.83 -34.53
C ALA A 803 6.18 -52.41 -34.08
N LEU A 804 6.39 -52.63 -32.78
CA LEU A 804 7.60 -53.25 -32.24
C LEU A 804 7.81 -54.68 -32.78
N LEU A 805 6.73 -55.48 -32.90
CA LEU A 805 6.82 -56.82 -33.45
C LEU A 805 7.17 -56.84 -34.95
N ALA A 806 6.92 -55.75 -35.67
CA ALA A 806 7.28 -55.58 -37.08
C ALA A 806 8.67 -54.93 -37.27
N ASP A 807 9.21 -54.30 -36.23
CA ASP A 807 10.50 -53.60 -36.26
C ASP A 807 11.69 -54.57 -36.10
N HIS A 808 12.86 -54.16 -36.60
CA HIS A 808 14.07 -54.99 -36.52
C HIS A 808 14.79 -54.81 -35.18
N TYR A 809 14.87 -55.89 -34.40
CA TYR A 809 15.66 -55.90 -33.17
C TYR A 809 17.14 -56.19 -33.44
N GLU A 810 18.01 -55.22 -33.15
CA GLU A 810 19.46 -55.41 -33.22
C GLU A 810 20.02 -55.98 -31.92
N ASN A 811 20.65 -57.15 -32.00
CA ASN A 811 21.33 -57.77 -30.86
C ASN A 811 22.74 -57.19 -30.69
N ASN A 812 22.92 -56.31 -29.69
CA ASN A 812 24.20 -55.73 -29.36
C ASN A 812 24.37 -55.60 -27.83
N LYS A 813 25.48 -55.02 -27.38
CA LYS A 813 25.73 -54.86 -25.93
C LYS A 813 24.73 -53.90 -25.26
N ASP A 814 24.25 -52.92 -26.01
CA ASP A 814 23.36 -51.87 -25.50
C ASP A 814 21.94 -52.39 -25.34
N SER A 815 21.54 -53.37 -26.17
CA SER A 815 20.22 -54.01 -26.11
C SER A 815 20.02 -54.97 -24.92
N LEU A 816 21.12 -55.41 -24.27
CA LEU A 816 21.08 -56.34 -23.13
C LEU A 816 20.26 -55.85 -21.94
N ALA A 817 20.25 -54.54 -21.69
CA ALA A 817 19.48 -53.95 -20.58
C ALA A 817 17.97 -54.14 -20.84
N LEU A 818 17.52 -53.83 -22.05
CA LEU A 818 16.14 -54.04 -22.48
C LEU A 818 15.76 -55.52 -22.50
N SER A 819 16.63 -56.40 -23.00
CA SER A 819 16.35 -57.85 -22.98
C SER A 819 16.14 -58.37 -21.56
N ARG A 820 17.00 -57.96 -20.61
CA ARG A 820 16.86 -58.31 -19.19
C ARG A 820 15.59 -57.75 -18.58
N PHE A 821 15.19 -56.53 -18.96
CA PHE A 821 13.94 -55.93 -18.52
C PHE A 821 12.75 -56.77 -18.97
N ILE A 822 12.64 -57.07 -20.28
CA ILE A 822 11.52 -57.83 -20.86
C ILE A 822 11.33 -59.17 -20.14
N LEU A 823 12.43 -59.87 -19.90
CA LEU A 823 12.41 -61.18 -19.24
C LEU A 823 11.90 -61.12 -17.81
N LYS A 824 12.44 -60.19 -17.02
CA LYS A 824 12.10 -60.01 -15.61
C LYS A 824 10.76 -59.31 -15.40
N ASN A 825 10.12 -58.83 -16.46
CA ASN A 825 8.88 -58.09 -16.37
C ASN A 825 7.68 -59.01 -16.12
N GLU A 826 7.28 -59.12 -14.85
CA GLU A 826 6.18 -59.99 -14.40
C GLU A 826 4.79 -59.51 -14.85
N GLU A 827 4.65 -58.28 -15.34
CA GLU A 827 3.36 -57.70 -15.76
C GLU A 827 2.92 -58.15 -17.17
N PHE A 828 3.86 -58.65 -17.97
CA PHE A 828 3.51 -59.26 -19.26
C PHE A 828 2.73 -60.55 -19.07
N SER A 829 1.63 -60.68 -19.81
CA SER A 829 0.93 -61.94 -19.98
C SER A 829 1.81 -62.99 -20.66
N ASP A 830 1.49 -64.26 -20.45
CA ASP A 830 2.22 -65.39 -21.06
C ASP A 830 2.29 -65.29 -22.60
N ALA A 831 1.29 -64.69 -23.25
CA ALA A 831 1.28 -64.46 -24.69
C ALA A 831 2.20 -63.30 -25.10
N GLU A 832 2.15 -62.17 -24.40
CA GLU A 832 3.02 -61.01 -24.67
C GLU A 832 4.48 -61.35 -24.45
N LEU A 833 4.79 -62.10 -23.39
CA LEU A 833 6.14 -62.55 -23.13
C LEU A 833 6.65 -63.40 -24.30
N ARG A 834 5.88 -64.40 -24.76
CA ARG A 834 6.26 -65.22 -25.92
C ARG A 834 6.48 -64.39 -27.19
N ASP A 835 5.60 -63.42 -27.47
CA ASP A 835 5.74 -62.55 -28.64
C ASP A 835 7.09 -61.80 -28.62
N TYR A 836 7.49 -61.26 -27.46
CA TYR A 836 8.75 -60.54 -27.33
C TYR A 836 9.98 -61.46 -27.29
N LEU A 837 9.89 -62.65 -26.68
CA LEU A 837 11.01 -63.60 -26.64
C LEU A 837 11.37 -64.17 -28.01
N ASN A 838 10.39 -64.32 -28.90
CA ASN A 838 10.65 -64.74 -30.29
C ASN A 838 11.51 -63.76 -31.07
N ILE A 839 11.54 -62.49 -30.66
CA ILE A 839 12.32 -61.44 -31.31
C ILE A 839 13.65 -61.23 -30.61
N VAL A 840 13.67 -61.24 -29.27
CA VAL A 840 14.83 -60.90 -28.45
C VAL A 840 15.78 -62.10 -28.32
N PRO A 841 16.96 -62.08 -28.98
CA PRO A 841 17.85 -63.24 -29.04
C PRO A 841 18.84 -63.19 -27.87
N VAL A 842 18.39 -63.59 -26.67
CA VAL A 842 19.27 -63.68 -25.49
C VAL A 842 19.10 -65.01 -24.79
N THR A 843 20.23 -65.63 -24.45
CA THR A 843 20.28 -66.82 -23.59
C THR A 843 20.77 -66.45 -22.19
N PHE A 844 20.11 -66.99 -21.17
CA PHE A 844 20.43 -66.79 -19.76
C PHE A 844 21.13 -68.03 -19.23
N THR A 845 22.17 -67.84 -18.42
CA THR A 845 22.82 -68.97 -17.77
C THR A 845 21.88 -69.61 -16.75
N ASN A 846 21.16 -68.83 -15.93
CA ASN A 846 20.34 -69.33 -14.83
C ASN A 846 18.91 -68.77 -14.86
N PHE A 847 17.98 -69.43 -14.19
CA PHE A 847 16.63 -68.90 -13.95
C PHE A 847 16.68 -67.60 -13.13
N PRO A 848 15.81 -66.61 -13.41
CA PRO A 848 15.71 -65.40 -12.59
C PRO A 848 15.20 -65.71 -11.17
N GLU A 849 15.71 -64.97 -10.17
CA GLU A 849 15.62 -65.35 -8.73
C GLU A 849 14.21 -65.37 -8.11
N LYS A 850 13.12 -65.06 -8.85
CA LYS A 850 11.75 -64.93 -8.31
C LYS A 850 10.59 -65.29 -9.27
N GLU A 851 10.79 -66.14 -10.27
CA GLU A 851 9.70 -66.42 -11.22
C GLU A 851 8.73 -67.53 -10.78
N ASN A 852 7.48 -67.38 -11.19
CA ASN A 852 6.46 -68.41 -11.02
C ASN A 852 6.71 -69.62 -11.95
N ALA A 853 6.05 -70.74 -11.68
CA ALA A 853 6.25 -71.98 -12.42
C ALA A 853 5.90 -71.85 -13.93
N SER A 854 4.81 -71.16 -14.27
CA SER A 854 4.38 -70.94 -15.67
C SER A 854 5.44 -70.21 -16.49
N ARG A 855 6.01 -69.13 -15.95
CA ARG A 855 7.03 -68.33 -16.63
C ARG A 855 8.33 -69.09 -16.81
N ARG A 856 8.79 -69.81 -15.78
CA ARG A 856 9.97 -70.67 -15.91
C ARG A 856 9.82 -71.70 -17.02
N GLN A 857 8.60 -72.24 -17.19
CA GLN A 857 8.29 -73.15 -18.28
C GLN A 857 8.37 -72.45 -19.64
N ILE A 858 7.76 -71.27 -19.80
CA ILE A 858 7.85 -70.47 -21.04
C ILE A 858 9.32 -70.15 -21.40
N LEU A 859 10.14 -69.71 -20.45
CA LEU A 859 11.55 -69.38 -20.71
C LEU A 859 12.37 -70.59 -21.19
N VAL A 860 11.99 -71.79 -20.77
CA VAL A 860 12.64 -73.03 -21.19
C VAL A 860 12.15 -73.47 -22.58
N GLU A 861 10.84 -73.45 -22.79
CA GLU A 861 10.21 -73.80 -24.08
C GLU A 861 10.73 -72.91 -25.22
N GLU A 862 10.88 -71.61 -24.97
CA GLU A 862 11.40 -70.65 -25.96
C GLU A 862 12.94 -70.69 -26.11
N GLY A 863 13.63 -71.60 -25.39
CA GLY A 863 15.08 -71.79 -25.53
C GLY A 863 15.96 -70.69 -24.91
N VAL A 864 15.39 -69.84 -24.05
CA VAL A 864 16.08 -68.70 -23.43
C VAL A 864 16.99 -69.16 -22.29
N ILE A 865 16.64 -70.22 -21.55
CA ILE A 865 17.46 -70.72 -20.43
C ILE A 865 18.50 -71.72 -20.93
N GLY A 866 19.76 -71.52 -20.55
CA GLY A 866 20.87 -72.42 -20.84
C GLY A 866 20.88 -73.66 -19.94
N PHE A 867 21.48 -74.74 -20.44
CA PHE A 867 21.61 -76.00 -19.71
C PHE A 867 22.92 -76.07 -18.91
N ASN A 868 22.82 -76.12 -17.58
CA ASN A 868 23.95 -76.30 -16.65
C ASN A 868 23.48 -76.87 -15.30
N ASP A 869 24.41 -77.04 -14.36
CA ASP A 869 24.15 -77.65 -13.05
C ASP A 869 23.14 -76.87 -12.20
N ASP A 870 23.16 -75.52 -12.27
CA ASP A 870 22.25 -74.66 -11.54
C ASP A 870 20.83 -74.73 -12.12
N THR A 871 20.68 -74.66 -13.44
CA THR A 871 19.36 -74.74 -14.10
C THR A 871 18.76 -76.13 -14.00
N PHE A 872 19.58 -77.17 -14.12
CA PHE A 872 19.14 -78.54 -13.88
C PHE A 872 18.68 -78.72 -12.42
N GLY A 873 19.46 -78.27 -11.44
CA GLY A 873 19.11 -78.39 -10.01
C GLY A 873 17.89 -77.54 -9.60
N ALA A 874 17.63 -76.44 -10.31
CA ALA A 874 16.42 -75.65 -10.13
C ALA A 874 15.19 -76.36 -10.72
N ALA A 875 15.31 -76.90 -11.95
CA ALA A 875 14.23 -77.59 -12.65
C ALA A 875 13.90 -78.95 -12.02
N SER A 876 14.88 -79.64 -11.41
CA SER A 876 14.70 -80.98 -10.82
C SER A 876 13.71 -81.05 -9.65
N LYS A 877 13.18 -79.92 -9.19
CA LYS A 877 12.14 -79.82 -8.17
C LYS A 877 10.73 -79.97 -8.75
N GLU A 878 10.58 -79.80 -10.06
CA GLU A 878 9.31 -79.78 -10.79
C GLU A 878 9.45 -80.65 -12.06
N ASP A 879 8.81 -81.83 -12.04
CA ASP A 879 8.95 -82.85 -13.10
C ASP A 879 8.67 -82.29 -14.51
N GLU A 880 7.60 -81.49 -14.69
CA GLU A 880 7.23 -80.89 -15.99
C GLU A 880 8.28 -79.88 -16.49
N LEU A 881 8.83 -79.05 -15.59
CA LEU A 881 9.87 -78.08 -15.92
C LEU A 881 11.20 -78.77 -16.27
N LEU A 882 11.54 -79.85 -15.57
CA LEU A 882 12.70 -80.66 -15.88
C LEU A 882 12.57 -81.33 -17.25
N ILE A 883 11.39 -81.88 -17.57
CA ILE A 883 11.12 -82.48 -18.89
C ILE A 883 11.31 -81.44 -19.99
N ALA A 884 10.67 -80.26 -19.86
CA ALA A 884 10.82 -79.18 -20.84
C ALA A 884 12.28 -78.78 -21.05
N LEU A 885 13.07 -78.66 -19.97
CA LEU A 885 14.49 -78.29 -20.03
C LEU A 885 15.32 -79.35 -20.75
N LEU A 886 15.06 -80.62 -20.46
CA LEU A 886 15.75 -81.74 -21.07
C LEU A 886 15.34 -81.95 -22.53
N VAL A 887 14.09 -81.69 -22.92
CA VAL A 887 13.66 -81.74 -24.33
C VAL A 887 14.38 -80.65 -25.13
N GLN A 888 14.38 -79.41 -24.63
CA GLN A 888 14.99 -78.29 -25.35
C GLN A 888 16.51 -78.45 -25.50
N HIS A 889 17.18 -79.03 -24.49
CA HIS A 889 18.63 -79.22 -24.46
C HIS A 889 19.06 -80.69 -24.53
N ILE A 890 18.27 -81.52 -25.23
CA ILE A 890 18.43 -82.99 -25.18
C ILE A 890 19.83 -83.45 -25.61
N GLY A 891 20.45 -82.77 -26.58
CA GLY A 891 21.81 -83.09 -27.03
C GLY A 891 22.84 -82.86 -25.92
N ALA A 892 22.77 -81.72 -25.23
CA ALA A 892 23.69 -81.38 -24.15
C ALA A 892 23.50 -82.31 -22.92
N PHE A 893 22.26 -82.70 -22.64
CA PHE A 893 21.97 -83.68 -21.60
C PHE A 893 22.58 -85.06 -21.92
N LEU A 894 22.39 -85.59 -23.14
CA LEU A 894 22.88 -86.91 -23.50
C LEU A 894 24.41 -87.01 -23.49
N GLU A 895 25.11 -85.96 -23.92
CA GLU A 895 26.59 -85.91 -23.86
C GLU A 895 27.15 -86.06 -22.44
N LYS A 896 26.41 -85.58 -21.43
CA LYS A 896 26.81 -85.59 -20.00
C LYS A 896 25.81 -86.33 -19.12
N LYS A 897 25.13 -87.33 -19.66
CA LYS A 897 24.05 -88.05 -18.96
C LYS A 897 24.48 -88.63 -17.61
N SER A 898 25.74 -89.04 -17.48
CA SER A 898 26.31 -89.56 -16.23
C SER A 898 26.36 -88.54 -15.10
N ASP A 899 26.40 -87.25 -15.44
CA ASP A 899 26.63 -86.16 -14.50
C ASP A 899 25.31 -85.69 -13.88
N TYR A 900 24.17 -86.04 -14.49
CA TYR A 900 22.84 -85.60 -14.10
C TYR A 900 21.98 -86.80 -13.64
N LEU A 901 21.60 -86.81 -12.36
CA LEU A 901 20.74 -87.84 -11.80
C LEU A 901 19.27 -87.56 -12.17
N VAL A 902 18.71 -88.36 -13.08
CA VAL A 902 17.31 -88.28 -13.52
C VAL A 902 16.59 -89.57 -13.16
N GLU A 903 15.41 -89.47 -12.56
CA GLU A 903 14.60 -90.63 -12.20
C GLU A 903 14.07 -91.36 -13.44
N ASP A 904 13.99 -92.70 -13.38
CA ASP A 904 13.53 -93.54 -14.49
C ASP A 904 12.15 -93.14 -15.05
N ARG A 905 11.24 -92.63 -14.19
CA ARG A 905 9.92 -92.12 -14.62
C ARG A 905 10.01 -90.89 -15.51
N ILE A 906 10.98 -89.99 -15.26
CA ILE A 906 11.22 -88.79 -16.08
C ILE A 906 11.91 -89.18 -17.39
N LEU A 907 12.87 -90.10 -17.34
CA LEU A 907 13.47 -90.68 -18.55
C LEU A 907 12.41 -91.36 -19.43
N ALA A 908 11.43 -92.04 -18.84
CA ALA A 908 10.31 -92.62 -19.57
C ALA A 908 9.43 -91.54 -20.21
N ALA A 909 9.08 -90.48 -19.48
CA ALA A 909 8.28 -89.37 -20.02
C ALA A 909 8.95 -88.71 -21.24
N LEU A 910 10.29 -88.54 -21.22
CA LEU A 910 11.05 -88.00 -22.37
C LEU A 910 10.90 -88.83 -23.66
N LEU A 911 10.57 -90.12 -23.57
CA LEU A 911 10.35 -90.96 -24.75
C LEU A 911 9.04 -90.62 -25.48
N GLU A 912 8.09 -90.00 -24.79
CA GLU A 912 6.82 -89.55 -25.35
C GLU A 912 6.93 -88.20 -26.05
N GLU A 913 7.93 -87.39 -25.70
CA GLU A 913 8.21 -86.06 -26.25
C GLU A 913 8.73 -86.10 -27.71
N GLU A 914 8.67 -84.96 -28.41
CA GLU A 914 9.09 -84.81 -29.82
C GLU A 914 10.63 -84.72 -30.01
N ILE A 915 11.37 -85.71 -29.50
CA ILE A 915 12.81 -85.87 -29.72
C ILE A 915 13.12 -86.93 -30.79
N SER A 916 14.34 -86.93 -31.35
CA SER A 916 14.69 -87.85 -32.43
C SER A 916 14.67 -89.32 -31.99
N GLU A 917 14.32 -90.24 -32.88
CA GLU A 917 14.26 -91.69 -32.57
C GLU A 917 15.60 -92.25 -32.06
N ALA A 918 16.74 -91.70 -32.51
CA ALA A 918 18.06 -92.07 -31.99
C ALA A 918 18.24 -91.68 -30.51
N GLN A 919 17.80 -90.47 -30.14
CA GLN A 919 17.83 -90.00 -28.75
C GLN A 919 16.86 -90.80 -27.87
N LYS A 920 15.64 -91.12 -28.38
CA LYS A 920 14.69 -91.98 -27.67
C LYS A 920 15.31 -93.34 -27.34
N LEU A 921 16.00 -93.96 -28.30
CA LEU A 921 16.66 -95.23 -28.08
C LEU A 921 17.77 -95.13 -27.02
N GLU A 922 18.57 -94.08 -27.05
CA GLU A 922 19.64 -93.84 -26.07
C GLU A 922 19.11 -93.59 -24.65
N ILE A 923 17.99 -92.88 -24.53
CA ILE A 923 17.27 -92.67 -23.26
C ILE A 923 16.72 -94.01 -22.75
N ALA A 924 15.99 -94.75 -23.60
CA ALA A 924 15.37 -96.02 -23.25
C ALA A 924 16.37 -97.06 -22.75
N ARG A 925 17.59 -97.09 -23.31
CA ARG A 925 18.69 -97.95 -22.84
C ARG A 925 19.25 -97.56 -21.47
N GLY A 926 19.10 -96.30 -21.06
CA GLY A 926 19.58 -95.83 -19.76
C GLY A 926 18.54 -95.91 -18.65
N ILE A 927 17.30 -96.31 -18.93
CA ILE A 927 16.31 -96.62 -17.89
C ILE A 927 16.71 -97.94 -17.23
N ASN A 928 16.68 -98.00 -15.90
CA ASN A 928 17.09 -99.20 -15.18
C ASN A 928 16.22 -100.42 -15.58
N ALA A 929 16.89 -101.51 -15.95
CA ALA A 929 16.23 -102.75 -16.37
C ALA A 929 15.26 -103.31 -15.31
N SER A 930 15.60 -103.20 -14.02
CA SER A 930 14.70 -103.64 -12.94
C SER A 930 13.41 -102.83 -12.91
N THR A 931 13.50 -101.52 -13.15
CA THR A 931 12.34 -100.62 -13.14
C THR A 931 11.39 -100.95 -14.27
N VAL A 932 11.91 -101.14 -15.50
CA VAL A 932 11.10 -101.55 -16.66
C VAL A 932 10.47 -102.94 -16.45
N ALA A 933 11.18 -103.86 -15.80
CA ALA A 933 10.64 -105.18 -15.49
C ALA A 933 9.46 -105.14 -14.50
N THR A 934 9.49 -104.21 -13.53
CA THR A 934 8.48 -104.15 -12.46
C THR A 934 7.36 -103.13 -12.68
N ASP A 935 7.58 -102.10 -13.49
CA ASP A 935 6.61 -101.02 -13.75
C ASP A 935 5.95 -101.18 -15.14
N PRO A 936 4.67 -101.60 -15.19
CA PRO A 936 3.94 -101.75 -16.45
C PRO A 936 3.84 -100.47 -17.29
N GLN A 937 3.78 -99.29 -16.66
CA GLN A 937 3.62 -98.02 -17.37
C GLN A 937 4.89 -97.67 -18.13
N ILE A 938 6.04 -97.73 -17.46
CA ILE A 938 7.35 -97.47 -18.10
C ILE A 938 7.61 -98.50 -19.21
N ALA A 939 7.30 -99.77 -18.98
CA ALA A 939 7.43 -100.82 -19.98
C ALA A 939 6.57 -100.57 -21.23
N ALA A 940 5.37 -100.00 -21.06
CA ALA A 940 4.48 -99.65 -22.17
C ALA A 940 5.04 -98.52 -23.05
N ILE A 941 5.81 -97.58 -22.46
CA ILE A 941 6.44 -96.46 -23.17
C ILE A 941 7.73 -96.90 -23.86
N VAL A 942 8.55 -97.72 -23.20
CA VAL A 942 9.84 -98.22 -23.74
C VAL A 942 9.64 -99.15 -24.95
N GLY A 943 8.61 -100.00 -24.92
CA GLY A 943 8.44 -101.04 -25.93
C GLY A 943 8.26 -100.56 -27.37
N PRO A 944 7.41 -99.55 -27.66
CA PRO A 944 7.32 -98.95 -28.98
C PRO A 944 8.65 -98.40 -29.51
N VAL A 945 9.50 -97.83 -28.64
CA VAL A 945 10.84 -97.32 -29.01
C VAL A 945 11.75 -98.48 -29.43
N LEU A 946 11.77 -99.57 -28.66
CA LEU A 946 12.54 -100.77 -28.98
C LEU A 946 12.01 -101.49 -30.23
N ASP A 947 10.71 -101.46 -30.49
CA ASP A 947 10.10 -102.07 -31.67
C ASP A 947 10.47 -101.33 -32.96
N ARG A 948 10.64 -100.00 -32.91
CA ARG A 948 11.07 -99.21 -34.07
C ARG A 948 12.59 -99.23 -34.28
N SER A 949 13.33 -99.61 -33.25
CA SER A 949 14.79 -99.58 -33.24
C SER A 949 15.41 -100.93 -33.63
N ASP A 950 16.65 -100.89 -34.11
CA ASP A 950 17.46 -102.08 -34.38
C ASP A 950 18.27 -102.44 -33.12
N VAL A 951 17.62 -103.14 -32.18
CA VAL A 951 18.19 -103.49 -30.88
C VAL A 951 18.46 -104.98 -30.79
N ALA A 952 19.66 -105.33 -30.32
CA ALA A 952 20.00 -106.70 -29.95
C ALA A 952 19.34 -107.07 -28.61
N PHE A 953 18.25 -107.83 -28.64
CA PHE A 953 17.49 -108.19 -27.44
C PHE A 953 18.20 -109.19 -26.49
N LYS A 954 19.35 -109.76 -26.91
CA LYS A 954 20.17 -110.67 -26.10
C LYS A 954 20.72 -110.04 -24.80
N ASP A 955 20.77 -108.71 -24.75
CA ASP A 955 21.39 -107.95 -23.66
C ASP A 955 20.39 -107.63 -22.52
N PHE A 956 19.11 -108.02 -22.67
CA PHE A 956 18.07 -107.82 -21.66
C PHE A 956 17.67 -109.13 -20.99
N ASP A 957 17.32 -109.08 -19.70
CA ASP A 957 16.80 -110.24 -18.99
C ASP A 957 15.35 -110.59 -19.40
N PHE A 958 14.91 -111.77 -19.00
CA PHE A 958 13.58 -112.27 -19.37
C PHE A 958 12.44 -111.44 -18.77
N GLU A 959 12.54 -110.97 -17.53
CA GLU A 959 11.46 -110.22 -16.88
C GLU A 959 11.29 -108.82 -17.52
N TYR A 960 12.39 -108.18 -17.92
CA TYR A 960 12.40 -106.97 -18.74
C TYR A 960 11.67 -107.20 -20.07
N ILE A 961 12.10 -108.19 -20.86
CA ILE A 961 11.54 -108.49 -22.18
C ILE A 961 10.05 -108.82 -22.06
N LYS A 962 9.69 -109.65 -21.08
CA LYS A 962 8.30 -110.04 -20.81
C LYS A 962 7.44 -108.83 -20.45
N SER A 963 7.90 -107.97 -19.54
CA SER A 963 7.17 -106.76 -19.14
C SER A 963 6.96 -105.81 -20.33
N VAL A 964 8.02 -105.55 -21.11
CA VAL A 964 7.97 -104.70 -22.31
C VAL A 964 6.96 -105.25 -23.33
N ILE A 965 7.01 -106.54 -23.66
CA ILE A 965 6.09 -107.16 -24.62
C ILE A 965 4.63 -107.11 -24.12
N ILE A 966 4.40 -107.47 -22.85
CA ILE A 966 3.04 -107.60 -22.31
C ILE A 966 2.38 -106.22 -22.15
N ASN A 967 3.13 -105.18 -21.81
CA ASN A 967 2.56 -103.86 -21.52
C ASN A 967 2.53 -102.92 -22.73
N SER A 968 3.29 -103.18 -23.80
CA SER A 968 3.32 -102.36 -25.03
C SER A 968 1.97 -102.22 -25.72
N SER A 969 1.69 -101.07 -26.35
CA SER A 969 0.48 -100.85 -27.15
C SER A 969 0.82 -100.21 -28.49
N PRO A 970 0.05 -100.44 -29.58
CA PRO A 970 -1.06 -101.39 -29.71
C PRO A 970 -0.58 -102.84 -29.90
N THR A 971 -1.50 -103.82 -29.90
CA THR A 971 -1.19 -105.27 -29.96
C THR A 971 -0.19 -105.66 -31.05
N ARG A 972 -0.17 -104.95 -32.20
CA ARG A 972 0.81 -105.17 -33.28
C ARG A 972 2.27 -105.03 -32.80
N VAL A 973 2.53 -104.10 -31.87
CA VAL A 973 3.85 -103.85 -31.26
C VAL A 973 4.22 -105.03 -30.37
N LYS A 974 3.28 -105.54 -29.56
CA LYS A 974 3.49 -106.74 -28.72
C LYS A 974 3.94 -107.94 -29.56
N ILE A 975 3.25 -108.18 -30.68
CA ILE A 975 3.57 -109.31 -31.57
C ILE A 975 4.90 -109.08 -32.29
N SER A 976 5.15 -107.87 -32.76
CA SER A 976 6.42 -107.50 -33.41
C SER A 976 7.62 -107.69 -32.48
N LEU A 977 7.54 -107.19 -31.24
CA LEU A 977 8.54 -107.40 -30.21
C LEU A 977 8.71 -108.88 -29.87
N LEU A 978 7.61 -109.62 -29.69
CA LEU A 978 7.68 -111.06 -29.44
C LEU A 978 8.40 -111.81 -30.57
N ASN A 979 8.11 -111.48 -31.84
CA ASN A 979 8.79 -112.06 -33.00
C ASN A 979 10.30 -111.74 -33.00
N LYS A 980 10.69 -110.52 -32.61
CA LYS A 980 12.09 -110.09 -32.53
C LYS A 980 12.86 -110.76 -31.38
N CYS A 981 12.19 -111.01 -30.25
CA CYS A 981 12.83 -111.52 -29.04
C CYS A 981 12.77 -113.04 -28.90
N GLN A 982 11.92 -113.73 -29.67
CA GLN A 982 11.58 -115.14 -29.43
C GLN A 982 12.79 -116.06 -29.29
N SER A 983 13.81 -115.89 -30.13
CA SER A 983 15.00 -116.76 -30.17
C SER A 983 15.83 -116.74 -28.88
N PHE A 984 15.62 -115.74 -28.01
CA PHE A 984 16.33 -115.57 -26.74
C PHE A 984 15.52 -116.10 -25.52
N MET A 985 14.32 -116.62 -25.74
CA MET A 985 13.44 -117.17 -24.69
C MET A 985 13.36 -118.70 -24.80
N SER A 986 13.28 -119.41 -23.68
CA SER A 986 12.92 -120.84 -23.67
C SER A 986 11.47 -121.06 -24.11
N GLU A 987 11.09 -122.30 -24.47
CA GLU A 987 9.69 -122.59 -24.85
C GLU A 987 8.69 -122.24 -23.73
N ASP A 988 9.05 -122.50 -22.46
CA ASP A 988 8.24 -122.14 -21.29
C ASP A 988 8.12 -120.62 -21.12
N GLN A 989 9.21 -119.90 -21.32
CA GLN A 989 9.24 -118.43 -21.27
C GLN A 989 8.38 -117.81 -22.37
N VAL A 990 8.44 -118.34 -23.59
CA VAL A 990 7.55 -117.89 -24.68
C VAL A 990 6.09 -118.15 -24.34
N ARG A 991 5.74 -119.33 -23.81
CA ARG A 991 4.36 -119.63 -23.39
C ARG A 991 3.88 -118.66 -22.30
N LEU A 992 4.75 -118.30 -21.35
CA LEU A 992 4.45 -117.31 -20.32
C LEU A 992 4.17 -115.92 -20.91
N VAL A 993 4.97 -115.46 -21.88
CA VAL A 993 4.74 -114.17 -22.55
C VAL A 993 3.43 -114.20 -23.36
N ILE A 994 3.18 -115.27 -24.12
CA ILE A 994 1.94 -115.45 -24.89
C ILE A 994 0.73 -115.39 -23.98
N ALA A 995 0.75 -116.08 -22.83
CA ALA A 995 -0.36 -116.07 -21.87
C ALA A 995 -0.71 -114.66 -21.37
N GLY A 996 0.26 -113.74 -21.32
CA GLY A 996 0.07 -112.34 -20.95
C GLY A 996 -0.44 -111.42 -22.09
N LEU A 997 -0.54 -111.91 -23.33
CA LEU A 997 -1.06 -111.14 -24.46
C LEU A 997 -2.60 -111.00 -24.40
N PRO A 998 -3.20 -109.97 -25.04
CA PRO A 998 -4.65 -109.86 -25.09
C PRO A 998 -5.28 -111.01 -25.91
N ALA A 999 -6.52 -111.39 -25.56
CA ALA A 999 -7.29 -112.33 -26.38
C ALA A 999 -7.45 -111.79 -27.82
N PRO A 1000 -7.35 -112.63 -28.86
CA PRO A 1000 -7.27 -114.09 -28.84
C PRO A 1000 -5.85 -114.67 -28.78
N TYR A 1001 -4.78 -113.89 -28.54
CA TYR A 1001 -3.41 -114.41 -28.53
C TYR A 1001 -3.07 -115.20 -27.26
N SER A 1002 -3.56 -114.78 -26.09
CA SER A 1002 -3.33 -115.50 -24.82
C SER A 1002 -3.79 -116.95 -24.83
N THR A 1003 -4.88 -117.24 -25.53
CA THR A 1003 -5.41 -118.60 -25.63
C THR A 1003 -4.50 -119.52 -26.45
N ILE A 1004 -3.47 -119.00 -27.16
CA ILE A 1004 -2.43 -119.83 -27.80
C ILE A 1004 -1.60 -120.58 -26.76
N ALA A 1005 -1.46 -120.06 -25.54
CA ALA A 1005 -0.76 -120.74 -24.45
C ALA A 1005 -1.56 -121.91 -23.86
N GLU A 1006 -2.88 -121.98 -24.10
CA GLU A 1006 -3.75 -123.05 -23.60
C GLU A 1006 -3.69 -124.31 -24.49
N PHE A 1007 -3.92 -125.46 -23.87
CA PHE A 1007 -3.99 -126.74 -24.57
C PHE A 1007 -5.43 -127.01 -25.05
N TRP A 1008 -5.53 -127.65 -26.23
CA TRP A 1008 -6.79 -128.08 -26.84
C TRP A 1008 -7.79 -126.96 -27.20
N VAL A 1009 -7.26 -125.83 -27.67
CA VAL A 1009 -8.05 -124.71 -28.20
C VAL A 1009 -7.59 -124.32 -29.60
N TYR A 1010 -8.42 -123.56 -30.31
CA TYR A 1010 -8.16 -123.17 -31.70
C TYR A 1010 -8.27 -121.65 -31.90
N PRO A 1011 -7.35 -120.86 -31.33
CA PRO A 1011 -7.40 -119.41 -31.42
C PRO A 1011 -7.37 -118.94 -32.87
N ARG A 1012 -8.16 -117.90 -33.18
CA ARG A 1012 -8.17 -117.25 -34.49
C ARG A 1012 -7.59 -115.86 -34.37
N ILE A 1013 -6.50 -115.60 -35.07
CA ILE A 1013 -5.83 -114.29 -35.12
C ILE A 1013 -5.94 -113.73 -36.53
N LYS A 1014 -5.99 -112.40 -36.66
CA LYS A 1014 -6.03 -111.74 -37.97
C LYS A 1014 -4.80 -112.11 -38.80
N ASN A 1015 -4.97 -112.28 -40.09
CA ASN A 1015 -3.87 -112.63 -40.99
C ASN A 1015 -3.05 -111.40 -41.40
N THR A 1016 -2.15 -110.97 -40.53
CA THR A 1016 -1.14 -109.92 -40.79
C THR A 1016 0.24 -110.55 -41.00
N GLU A 1017 1.16 -109.83 -41.62
CA GLU A 1017 2.55 -110.28 -41.82
C GLU A 1017 3.22 -110.69 -40.50
N GLN A 1018 3.09 -109.86 -39.46
CA GLN A 1018 3.60 -110.14 -38.11
C GLN A 1018 2.98 -111.42 -37.51
N ASN A 1019 1.70 -111.68 -37.75
CA ASN A 1019 1.02 -112.87 -37.23
C ASN A 1019 1.34 -114.14 -38.04
N GLN A 1020 1.66 -114.02 -39.33
CA GLN A 1020 2.19 -115.13 -40.12
C GLN A 1020 3.55 -115.56 -39.58
N VAL A 1021 4.47 -114.60 -39.39
CA VAL A 1021 5.78 -114.84 -38.76
C VAL A 1021 5.59 -115.49 -37.40
N LEU A 1022 4.69 -114.95 -36.56
CA LEU A 1022 4.36 -115.53 -35.25
C LEU A 1022 3.93 -116.99 -35.36
N ALA A 1023 2.98 -117.31 -36.24
CA ALA A 1023 2.45 -118.66 -36.38
C ALA A 1023 3.50 -119.66 -36.91
N GLU A 1024 4.35 -119.23 -37.84
CA GLU A 1024 5.44 -120.03 -38.42
C GLU A 1024 6.46 -120.45 -37.35
N TRP A 1025 7.07 -119.50 -36.64
CA TRP A 1025 8.09 -119.87 -35.67
C TRP A 1025 7.50 -120.58 -34.44
N LEU A 1026 6.23 -120.33 -34.08
CA LEU A 1026 5.55 -121.10 -33.02
C LEU A 1026 5.39 -122.58 -33.37
N GLU A 1027 5.17 -122.92 -34.64
CA GLU A 1027 5.11 -124.31 -35.12
C GLU A 1027 6.51 -124.92 -35.19
N GLU A 1028 7.48 -124.21 -35.76
CA GLU A 1028 8.88 -124.66 -35.86
C GLU A 1028 9.50 -124.96 -34.50
N ARG A 1029 9.18 -124.13 -33.49
CA ARG A 1029 9.65 -124.30 -32.11
C ARG A 1029 8.79 -125.25 -31.28
N GLY A 1030 7.80 -125.91 -31.87
CA GLY A 1030 6.98 -126.90 -31.17
C GLY A 1030 6.11 -126.34 -30.05
N ILE A 1031 5.78 -125.04 -30.09
CA ILE A 1031 4.89 -124.38 -29.12
C ILE A 1031 3.42 -124.62 -29.48
N ILE A 1032 3.11 -124.66 -30.78
CA ILE A 1032 1.82 -125.07 -31.33
C ILE A 1032 1.98 -126.33 -32.18
N SER A 1033 0.87 -127.01 -32.50
CA SER A 1033 0.91 -128.25 -33.31
C SER A 1033 0.96 -127.99 -34.81
N SER A 1034 0.28 -126.94 -35.28
CA SER A 1034 0.24 -126.47 -36.67
C SER A 1034 -0.60 -125.20 -36.74
N TRP A 1035 -0.55 -124.48 -37.87
CA TRP A 1035 -1.49 -123.40 -38.16
C TRP A 1035 -2.04 -123.50 -39.60
N SER A 1036 -3.15 -122.81 -39.88
CA SER A 1036 -3.77 -122.79 -41.21
C SER A 1036 -4.54 -121.49 -41.48
N LYS A 1037 -4.69 -121.12 -42.75
CA LYS A 1037 -5.56 -120.01 -43.16
C LYS A 1037 -7.01 -120.49 -43.26
N THR A 1038 -7.92 -119.79 -42.61
CA THR A 1038 -9.35 -120.09 -42.64
C THR A 1038 -10.03 -119.50 -43.88
N LEU A 1039 -11.25 -119.98 -44.20
CA LEU A 1039 -12.06 -119.48 -45.32
C LEU A 1039 -12.38 -117.98 -45.27
N LEU A 1040 -12.42 -117.39 -44.07
CA LEU A 1040 -12.66 -115.96 -43.85
C LEU A 1040 -11.36 -115.12 -43.89
N GLY A 1041 -10.22 -115.76 -44.16
CA GLY A 1041 -8.92 -115.09 -44.32
C GLY A 1041 -8.07 -115.02 -43.05
N ASP A 1042 -8.59 -115.35 -41.87
CA ASP A 1042 -7.87 -115.35 -40.59
C ASP A 1042 -6.93 -116.56 -40.42
N ILE A 1043 -5.90 -116.43 -39.56
CA ILE A 1043 -5.00 -117.52 -39.16
C ILE A 1043 -5.63 -118.29 -37.99
N ARG A 1044 -5.83 -119.60 -38.17
CA ARG A 1044 -6.22 -120.53 -37.10
C ARG A 1044 -4.98 -121.24 -36.58
N ILE A 1045 -4.73 -121.08 -35.28
CA ILE A 1045 -3.69 -121.78 -34.54
C ILE A 1045 -4.26 -123.09 -33.97
N ASN A 1046 -3.56 -124.21 -34.13
CA ASN A 1046 -3.94 -125.49 -33.53
C ASN A 1046 -2.99 -125.80 -32.36
N THR A 1047 -3.47 -125.73 -31.11
CA THR A 1047 -2.64 -126.04 -29.94
C THR A 1047 -2.60 -127.54 -29.64
N PHE A 1048 -1.56 -128.01 -28.92
CA PHE A 1048 -1.45 -129.42 -28.54
C PHE A 1048 -2.56 -129.85 -27.56
N ARG A 1049 -2.87 -131.15 -27.51
CA ARG A 1049 -3.87 -131.70 -26.57
C ARG A 1049 -3.42 -131.65 -25.10
N ARG A 1050 -2.11 -131.69 -24.83
CA ARG A 1050 -1.44 -131.70 -23.51
C ARG A 1050 0.00 -131.15 -23.65
N ALA A 1051 0.64 -130.77 -22.56
CA ALA A 1051 2.04 -130.29 -22.56
C ALA A 1051 3.02 -131.35 -23.08
N ARG A 1052 4.02 -130.95 -23.87
CA ARG A 1052 5.12 -131.83 -24.28
C ARG A 1052 6.08 -131.97 -23.09
N GLY A 1053 6.12 -133.16 -22.49
CA GLY A 1053 6.96 -133.45 -21.32
C GLY A 1053 6.33 -134.45 -20.34
N GLU A 1054 5.02 -134.67 -20.39
CA GLU A 1054 4.35 -135.77 -19.69
C GLU A 1054 4.05 -136.91 -20.67
N SER A 1055 5.09 -137.70 -20.96
CA SER A 1055 4.96 -139.08 -21.41
C SER A 1055 5.51 -140.00 -20.34
#